data_AF-A0A951V0N4-F1
#
_entry.id   AF-A0A951V0N4-F1
#
_cell.length_a   1.000
_cell.length_b   1.000
_cell.length_c   1.000
_cell.angle_alpha   90.00
_cell.angle_beta   90.00
_cell.angle_gamma   90.00
#
_symmetry.space_group_name_H-M   'P 1'
#
loop_
_entity.id
_entity.type
_entity.pdbx_description
1 polymer ?
#
loop_
_entity_poly.entity_id
_entity_poly.type
_entity_poly.pdbx_seq_one_letter_code
_entity_poly.pdbx_strand_id
1 'polypeptide(L)'
;MNPRIKEFKKDFSNQRCLGEGTYKKSGAGLLIIITLFFLIISLITPSGEGSTNSGGIEIDISTNVSVLDFGAESIKITWSIEINQSANPWGELDQTFFRVFCPDETVLINESYNDQSSGELSFSPEELTVVGIYEIKINANVTTGESEEKTITFEVLAEEEEEEEEEETESEEEYEIEVSLISPSQNSRFKVSEVNLSFLVESEEEVDKCIIEIFRLENMTGSSISSGNLFKKEVLKDVDVDKTITKKISGLVRGKYFWYVTCSDDIKENSSLTKIFYVDSSYEREEEVEELLEAMNNFLEKEKSFNIETKKVVKELGIIEEISSHKKKLLQMRIDLKNNFQYIAGEIRREERKKEINEFLDYLIENLPTSVEVIQSEEYTKNVLSQEISDVIKGYIHAKNIILNSRSTNRLIKDNEELQHKISVLTKTRKVKIDYFDDNEKRFILVTKEISLKENLTDYLIIEKIPKQIDITKDVSFLGKNPEILEEESLILIKKQDLTNSTFSYSIEDLEDIKKIEMTETVIFAEKIIETKARNILTGFSSFIDNFGGFETEDFWFYFRWILFGGFLLVASIFGYNEIKYTLIPNSEETKKIMGLIQDAYRSLDSCEKIKGAKERELEIMRSKKNYYLATKIYPELGEDSRAYVYDKMLKLRRLINEKEVYYTVEECIEKLRDGKKEGAIDIYKRIKGLYPKISEEAKETIFSKIEPYLDFLKEN
;
A
#
# COMPACT_ATOMS: atom_id res chain seq x y z
N MET A 1 -55.47 -0.48 -27.60
CA MET A 1 -55.95 -0.17 -26.24
C MET A 1 -55.17 1.02 -25.70
N ASN A 2 -55.82 2.18 -25.60
CA ASN A 2 -55.20 3.45 -25.20
C ASN A 2 -54.51 3.35 -23.80
N PRO A 3 -53.25 3.83 -23.63
CA PRO A 3 -52.52 3.77 -22.36
C PRO A 3 -53.29 4.36 -21.16
N ARG A 4 -54.11 5.40 -21.37
CA ARG A 4 -54.96 6.00 -20.32
C ARG A 4 -56.08 5.06 -19.83
N ILE A 5 -56.57 4.16 -20.69
CA ILE A 5 -57.57 3.13 -20.32
C ILE A 5 -56.89 1.96 -19.59
N LYS A 6 -55.65 1.63 -19.97
CA LYS A 6 -54.82 0.65 -19.24
C LYS A 6 -54.51 1.12 -17.81
N GLU A 7 -54.20 2.39 -17.63
CA GLU A 7 -53.93 3.00 -16.32
C GLU A 7 -55.18 2.97 -15.41
N PHE A 8 -56.36 3.31 -15.94
CA PHE A 8 -57.61 3.19 -15.17
C PHE A 8 -57.98 1.73 -14.84
N LYS A 9 -57.75 0.76 -15.75
CA LYS A 9 -57.95 -0.67 -15.43
C LYS A 9 -56.99 -1.15 -14.33
N LYS A 10 -55.76 -0.61 -14.26
CA LYS A 10 -54.77 -0.92 -13.22
C LYS A 10 -55.20 -0.37 -11.86
N ASP A 11 -55.71 0.87 -11.81
CA ASP A 11 -56.30 1.47 -10.60
C ASP A 11 -57.50 0.66 -10.10
N PHE A 12 -58.39 0.24 -11.00
CA PHE A 12 -59.62 -0.48 -10.64
C PHE A 12 -59.38 -1.97 -10.33
N SER A 13 -58.42 -2.63 -10.98
CA SER A 13 -58.05 -4.01 -10.67
C SER A 13 -57.47 -4.13 -9.27
N ASN A 14 -56.75 -3.10 -8.80
CA ASN A 14 -56.25 -3.04 -7.44
C ASN A 14 -57.39 -2.89 -6.40
N GLN A 15 -58.52 -2.28 -6.76
CA GLN A 15 -59.69 -2.17 -5.88
C GLN A 15 -60.59 -3.42 -5.87
N ARG A 16 -60.70 -4.16 -6.99
CA ARG A 16 -61.49 -5.41 -7.04
C ARG A 16 -60.85 -6.57 -6.26
N CYS A 17 -59.57 -6.47 -5.92
CA CYS A 17 -58.83 -7.44 -5.11
C CYS A 17 -58.90 -7.20 -3.59
N LEU A 18 -59.74 -6.27 -3.11
CA LEU A 18 -59.98 -6.03 -1.68
C LEU A 18 -61.19 -6.79 -1.11
N GLY A 19 -61.80 -7.67 -1.91
CA GLY A 19 -62.66 -8.75 -1.41
C GLY A 19 -61.83 -10.02 -1.26
N GLU A 20 -61.51 -10.35 0.00
CA GLU A 20 -60.91 -11.61 0.46
C GLU A 20 -59.52 -11.98 -0.09
N GLY A 21 -58.49 -11.58 0.69
CA GLY A 21 -57.21 -12.28 0.81
C GLY A 21 -56.19 -12.07 -0.31
N THR A 22 -55.12 -11.31 -0.04
CA THR A 22 -53.72 -11.70 -0.31
C THR A 22 -52.72 -10.56 0.00
N TYR A 23 -51.85 -10.79 1.00
CA TYR A 23 -50.78 -9.88 1.47
C TYR A 23 -49.44 -10.08 0.73
N LYS A 24 -49.44 -10.47 -0.55
CA LYS A 24 -48.25 -11.11 -1.17
C LYS A 24 -47.54 -10.37 -2.30
N LYS A 25 -47.92 -9.14 -2.67
CA LYS A 25 -47.33 -8.44 -3.85
C LYS A 25 -46.50 -7.18 -3.58
N SER A 26 -46.39 -6.68 -2.35
CA SER A 26 -45.51 -5.53 -2.06
C SER A 26 -44.04 -5.92 -1.75
N GLY A 27 -43.75 -7.21 -1.54
CA GLY A 27 -42.40 -7.68 -1.14
C GLY A 27 -41.35 -7.75 -2.25
N ALA A 28 -41.73 -7.68 -3.52
CA ALA A 28 -40.79 -7.89 -4.63
C ALA A 28 -39.85 -6.69 -4.88
N GLY A 29 -40.31 -5.46 -4.62
CA GLY A 29 -39.48 -4.26 -4.79
C GLY A 29 -38.41 -4.12 -3.69
N LEU A 30 -38.70 -4.59 -2.48
CA LEU A 30 -37.78 -4.52 -1.34
C LEU A 30 -36.66 -5.56 -1.44
N LEU A 31 -36.95 -6.73 -2.03
CA LEU A 31 -36.01 -7.85 -2.13
C LEU A 31 -34.86 -7.57 -3.11
N ILE A 32 -35.11 -6.80 -4.18
CA ILE A 32 -34.12 -6.46 -5.21
C ILE A 32 -33.08 -5.46 -4.68
N ILE A 33 -33.49 -4.55 -3.80
CA ILE A 33 -32.60 -3.55 -3.21
C ILE A 33 -31.70 -4.19 -2.13
N ILE A 34 -32.21 -5.20 -1.40
CA ILE A 34 -31.43 -5.94 -0.39
C ILE A 34 -30.38 -6.84 -1.05
N THR A 35 -30.67 -7.44 -2.20
CA THR A 35 -29.72 -8.34 -2.90
C THR A 35 -28.54 -7.59 -3.52
N LEU A 36 -28.75 -6.37 -4.01
CA LEU A 36 -27.67 -5.50 -4.52
C LEU A 36 -26.69 -5.05 -3.41
N PHE A 37 -27.17 -4.94 -2.17
CA PHE A 37 -26.36 -4.52 -1.02
C PHE A 37 -25.43 -5.63 -0.49
N PHE A 38 -25.82 -6.90 -0.61
CA PHE A 38 -24.98 -8.05 -0.19
C PHE A 38 -23.89 -8.42 -1.21
N LEU A 39 -24.10 -8.12 -2.49
CA LEU A 39 -23.16 -8.48 -3.56
C LEU A 39 -21.88 -7.63 -3.55
N ILE A 40 -21.95 -6.42 -3.00
CA ILE A 40 -20.80 -5.49 -2.89
C ILE A 40 -19.88 -5.85 -1.71
N ILE A 41 -20.38 -6.57 -0.70
CA ILE A 41 -19.63 -6.95 0.50
C ILE A 41 -18.77 -8.21 0.28
N SER A 42 -19.06 -9.00 -0.77
CA SER A 42 -18.42 -10.32 -0.99
C SER A 42 -17.11 -10.28 -1.80
N LEU A 43 -16.61 -9.09 -2.18
CA LEU A 43 -15.46 -8.92 -3.10
C LEU A 43 -14.11 -8.60 -2.42
N ILE A 44 -14.01 -8.70 -1.08
CA ILE A 44 -12.80 -8.32 -0.34
C ILE A 44 -12.43 -9.40 0.68
N THR A 45 -11.69 -10.44 0.26
CA THR A 45 -10.76 -11.23 1.11
C THR A 45 -9.86 -12.12 0.22
N PRO A 46 -8.52 -12.04 0.33
CA PRO A 46 -7.62 -13.01 -0.27
C PRO A 46 -7.26 -14.13 0.73
N SER A 47 -7.09 -15.35 0.23
CA SER A 47 -6.64 -16.53 0.98
C SER A 47 -5.46 -17.19 0.26
N GLY A 48 -4.28 -17.24 0.88
CA GLY A 48 -3.22 -18.22 0.60
C GLY A 48 -3.35 -19.43 1.54
N GLU A 49 -2.64 -20.54 1.43
CA GLU A 49 -1.60 -21.01 0.51
C GLU A 49 -1.43 -22.53 0.78
N GLY A 50 -0.79 -23.27 -0.14
CA GLY A 50 -0.04 -24.49 0.20
C GLY A 50 -0.32 -25.74 -0.64
N SER A 51 0.56 -26.05 -1.61
CA SER A 51 1.36 -27.28 -1.66
C SER A 51 2.09 -27.45 -3.00
N THR A 52 3.34 -27.85 -2.90
CA THR A 52 4.44 -27.96 -3.88
C THR A 52 4.20 -28.93 -5.04
N ASN A 53 4.56 -28.50 -6.24
CA ASN A 53 5.15 -29.36 -7.28
C ASN A 53 6.16 -28.54 -8.09
N SER A 54 7.40 -29.04 -8.13
CA SER A 54 8.56 -28.47 -8.82
C SER A 54 8.39 -28.47 -10.34
N GLY A 55 8.71 -27.34 -10.99
CA GLY A 55 9.04 -27.28 -12.41
C GLY A 55 8.44 -26.08 -13.14
N GLY A 56 9.03 -24.89 -12.98
CA GLY A 56 8.50 -23.65 -13.55
C GLY A 56 9.45 -22.85 -14.44
N ILE A 57 10.75 -23.14 -14.49
CA ILE A 57 11.74 -22.36 -15.24
C ILE A 57 12.45 -23.31 -16.22
N GLU A 58 12.69 -22.84 -17.44
CA GLU A 58 13.56 -23.49 -18.43
C GLU A 58 14.49 -22.42 -19.02
N ILE A 59 15.79 -22.54 -18.77
CA ILE A 59 16.82 -21.65 -19.31
C ILE A 59 17.40 -22.26 -20.59
N ASP A 60 17.50 -21.48 -21.65
CA ASP A 60 18.24 -21.79 -22.88
C ASP A 60 19.36 -20.80 -23.12
N ILE A 61 20.55 -21.32 -23.43
CA ILE A 61 21.76 -20.54 -23.66
C ILE A 61 22.56 -21.18 -24.80
N SER A 62 23.10 -20.35 -25.68
CA SER A 62 23.90 -20.77 -26.82
C SER A 62 24.99 -19.75 -27.17
N THR A 63 26.07 -20.22 -27.79
CA THR A 63 27.13 -19.40 -28.36
C THR A 63 27.18 -19.57 -29.87
N ASN A 64 27.69 -18.56 -30.59
CA ASN A 64 27.92 -18.65 -32.03
C ASN A 64 29.08 -19.58 -32.41
N VAL A 65 30.06 -19.73 -31.52
CA VAL A 65 31.23 -20.61 -31.70
C VAL A 65 31.56 -21.36 -30.40
N SER A 66 32.11 -22.57 -30.51
CA SER A 66 32.59 -23.37 -29.37
C SER A 66 34.11 -23.30 -29.20
N VAL A 67 34.85 -22.85 -30.23
CA VAL A 67 36.30 -22.66 -30.26
C VAL A 67 36.59 -21.33 -30.97
N LEU A 68 37.49 -20.52 -30.41
CA LEU A 68 37.86 -19.19 -30.90
C LEU A 68 39.39 -19.07 -30.97
N ASP A 69 39.93 -18.49 -32.04
CA ASP A 69 41.35 -18.16 -32.09
C ASP A 69 41.61 -16.87 -31.27
N PHE A 70 42.72 -16.83 -30.55
CA PHE A 70 43.10 -15.68 -29.72
C PHE A 70 43.25 -14.44 -30.61
N GLY A 71 42.42 -13.42 -30.38
CA GLY A 71 42.36 -12.21 -31.22
C GLY A 71 41.22 -12.17 -32.25
N ALA A 72 40.39 -13.21 -32.37
CA ALA A 72 39.29 -13.23 -33.34
C ALA A 72 38.14 -12.23 -33.03
N GLU A 73 37.41 -11.83 -34.08
CA GLU A 73 36.32 -10.83 -34.03
C GLU A 73 35.06 -11.36 -33.31
N SER A 74 35.07 -11.28 -31.98
CA SER A 74 33.91 -11.39 -31.07
C SER A 74 33.19 -12.74 -30.93
N ILE A 75 32.97 -13.15 -29.68
CA ILE A 75 32.02 -14.22 -29.33
C ILE A 75 30.66 -13.59 -29.01
N LYS A 76 29.59 -14.22 -29.50
CA LYS A 76 28.20 -13.80 -29.27
C LYS A 76 27.46 -14.88 -28.52
N ILE A 77 26.95 -14.51 -27.34
CA ILE A 77 26.18 -15.38 -26.45
C ILE A 77 24.73 -14.92 -26.50
N THR A 78 23.82 -15.84 -26.76
CA THR A 78 22.37 -15.58 -26.70
C THR A 78 21.72 -16.46 -25.66
N TRP A 79 20.77 -15.90 -24.91
CA TRP A 79 20.02 -16.62 -23.89
C TRP A 79 18.55 -16.26 -23.90
N SER A 80 17.72 -17.20 -23.45
CA SER A 80 16.29 -17.04 -23.24
C SER A 80 15.83 -17.87 -22.04
N ILE A 81 14.88 -17.35 -21.28
CA ILE A 81 14.30 -17.98 -20.10
C ILE A 81 12.80 -18.10 -20.35
N GLU A 82 12.28 -19.33 -20.33
CA GLU A 82 10.86 -19.60 -20.42
C GLU A 82 10.31 -19.98 -19.05
N ILE A 83 9.30 -19.25 -18.57
CA ILE A 83 8.59 -19.58 -17.34
C ILE A 83 7.34 -20.36 -17.71
N ASN A 84 7.25 -21.61 -17.26
CA ASN A 84 6.06 -22.42 -17.44
C ASN A 84 4.92 -21.92 -16.55
N GLN A 85 4.11 -21.01 -17.08
CA GLN A 85 2.97 -20.39 -16.38
C GLN A 85 1.93 -21.42 -15.89
N SER A 86 1.90 -22.63 -16.46
CA SER A 86 0.98 -23.67 -15.98
C SER A 86 1.42 -24.28 -14.64
N ALA A 87 2.72 -24.26 -14.35
CA ALA A 87 3.30 -24.71 -13.09
C ALA A 87 3.45 -23.56 -12.09
N ASN A 88 3.75 -22.35 -12.57
CA ASN A 88 3.90 -21.17 -11.74
C ASN A 88 3.08 -19.97 -12.28
N PRO A 89 1.74 -19.94 -12.05
CA PRO A 89 0.86 -18.93 -12.64
C PRO A 89 1.05 -17.52 -12.06
N TRP A 90 1.82 -17.38 -10.98
CA TRP A 90 2.13 -16.11 -10.32
C TRP A 90 3.63 -15.78 -10.34
N GLY A 91 4.45 -16.66 -10.92
CA GLY A 91 5.90 -16.48 -11.02
C GLY A 91 6.22 -15.50 -12.14
N GLU A 92 6.74 -14.34 -11.77
CA GLU A 92 7.38 -13.41 -12.69
C GLU A 92 8.89 -13.54 -12.52
N LEU A 93 9.65 -13.35 -13.59
CA LEU A 93 11.11 -13.33 -13.52
C LEU A 93 11.52 -12.12 -12.67
N ASP A 94 12.20 -12.34 -11.57
CA ASP A 94 12.66 -11.28 -10.67
C ASP A 94 14.04 -10.79 -11.10
N GLN A 95 14.98 -11.73 -11.22
CA GLN A 95 16.36 -11.38 -11.51
C GLN A 95 17.10 -12.48 -12.28
N THR A 96 17.87 -12.08 -13.29
CA THR A 96 18.79 -12.95 -14.04
C THR A 96 20.21 -12.51 -13.76
N PHE A 97 21.04 -13.41 -13.25
CA PHE A 97 22.48 -13.22 -13.06
C PHE A 97 23.24 -13.90 -14.19
N PHE A 98 24.13 -13.16 -14.83
CA PHE A 98 24.98 -13.64 -15.90
C PHE A 98 26.44 -13.51 -15.47
N ARG A 99 27.19 -14.63 -15.49
CA ARG A 99 28.61 -14.65 -15.12
C ARG A 99 29.46 -15.37 -16.15
N VAL A 100 30.62 -14.80 -16.44
CA VAL A 100 31.65 -15.44 -17.27
C VAL A 100 32.93 -15.59 -16.47
N PHE A 101 33.48 -16.79 -16.49
CA PHE A 101 34.70 -17.16 -15.79
C PHE A 101 35.81 -17.46 -16.81
N CYS A 102 36.99 -16.92 -16.55
CA CYS A 102 38.24 -17.29 -17.19
C CYS A 102 38.63 -18.75 -16.85
N PRO A 103 39.60 -19.31 -17.60
CA PRO A 103 40.19 -20.61 -17.29
C PRO A 103 40.81 -20.73 -15.88
N ASP A 104 41.18 -19.60 -15.26
CA ASP A 104 41.74 -19.52 -13.90
C ASP A 104 40.68 -19.24 -12.81
N GLU A 105 39.39 -19.43 -13.14
CA GLU A 105 38.22 -19.15 -12.29
C GLU A 105 38.00 -17.67 -11.94
N THR A 106 38.75 -16.73 -12.54
CA THR A 106 38.49 -15.30 -12.35
C THR A 106 37.21 -14.88 -13.08
N VAL A 107 36.40 -14.04 -12.44
CA VAL A 107 35.14 -13.54 -13.03
C VAL A 107 35.46 -12.37 -13.96
N LEU A 108 35.22 -12.55 -15.25
CA LEU A 108 35.35 -11.49 -16.25
C LEU A 108 34.13 -10.58 -16.29
N ILE A 109 32.95 -11.18 -16.27
CA ILE A 109 31.68 -10.46 -16.35
C ILE A 109 30.76 -10.95 -15.23
N ASN A 110 30.09 -10.00 -14.58
CA ASN A 110 29.07 -10.26 -13.58
C ASN A 110 27.97 -9.22 -13.73
N GLU A 111 26.96 -9.55 -14.52
CA GLU A 111 25.83 -8.67 -14.80
C GLU A 111 24.56 -9.21 -14.16
N SER A 112 23.69 -8.29 -13.76
CA SER A 112 22.37 -8.59 -13.23
C SER A 112 21.32 -7.85 -14.03
N TYR A 113 20.33 -8.57 -14.52
CA TYR A 113 19.21 -8.02 -15.27
C TYR A 113 17.92 -8.23 -14.50
N ASN A 114 17.13 -7.17 -14.36
CA ASN A 114 15.80 -7.26 -13.76
C ASN A 114 14.78 -7.47 -14.89
N ASP A 115 13.87 -8.44 -14.71
CA ASP A 115 12.76 -8.73 -15.61
C ASP A 115 13.11 -9.05 -17.08
N GLN A 116 14.39 -9.31 -17.40
CA GLN A 116 14.79 -9.67 -18.77
C GLN A 116 14.78 -11.18 -18.96
N SER A 117 13.88 -11.67 -19.82
CA SER A 117 13.75 -13.09 -20.16
C SER A 117 14.55 -13.51 -21.38
N SER A 118 15.23 -12.59 -22.06
CA SER A 118 16.19 -12.92 -23.11
C SER A 118 17.20 -11.79 -23.30
N GLY A 119 18.37 -12.15 -23.85
CA GLY A 119 19.44 -11.18 -24.08
C GLY A 119 20.51 -11.70 -25.03
N GLU A 120 21.37 -10.78 -25.42
CA GLU A 120 22.53 -11.03 -26.25
C GLU A 120 23.72 -10.29 -25.65
N LEU A 121 24.84 -11.00 -25.52
CA LEU A 121 26.10 -10.43 -25.10
C LEU A 121 27.14 -10.66 -26.21
N SER A 122 27.87 -9.62 -26.59
CA SER A 122 28.98 -9.71 -27.54
C SER A 122 30.25 -9.20 -26.87
N PHE A 123 31.34 -9.95 -27.01
CA PHE A 123 32.64 -9.63 -26.38
C PHE A 123 33.60 -9.10 -27.44
N SER A 124 34.41 -8.11 -27.08
CA SER A 124 35.55 -7.72 -27.92
C SER A 124 36.73 -8.65 -27.64
N PRO A 125 37.55 -9.04 -28.63
CA PRO A 125 38.75 -9.86 -28.42
C PRO A 125 39.70 -9.34 -27.34
N GLU A 126 39.70 -8.02 -27.06
CA GLU A 126 40.53 -7.41 -26.01
C GLU A 126 40.19 -7.89 -24.58
N GLU A 127 38.99 -8.46 -24.36
CA GLU A 127 38.56 -8.95 -23.04
C GLU A 127 38.95 -10.42 -22.78
N LEU A 128 39.33 -11.17 -23.82
CA LEU A 128 39.73 -12.58 -23.76
C LEU A 128 41.25 -12.70 -23.60
N THR A 129 41.74 -12.34 -22.42
CA THR A 129 43.18 -12.13 -22.16
C THR A 129 43.99 -13.42 -21.95
N VAL A 130 43.33 -14.59 -21.84
CA VAL A 130 43.98 -15.87 -21.53
C VAL A 130 43.50 -16.99 -22.47
N VAL A 131 44.42 -17.80 -22.97
CA VAL A 131 44.13 -19.01 -23.75
C VAL A 131 43.59 -20.11 -22.82
N GLY A 132 42.49 -20.77 -23.17
CA GLY A 132 41.89 -21.85 -22.36
C GLY A 132 40.36 -21.94 -22.44
N ILE A 133 39.75 -22.71 -21.53
CA ILE A 133 38.30 -22.93 -21.47
C ILE A 133 37.63 -21.89 -20.57
N TYR A 134 36.68 -21.15 -21.13
CA TYR A 134 35.84 -20.20 -20.43
C TYR A 134 34.51 -20.84 -20.02
N GLU A 135 34.00 -20.50 -18.84
CA GLU A 135 32.73 -21.00 -18.31
C GLU A 135 31.71 -19.87 -18.21
N ILE A 136 30.49 -20.07 -18.73
CA ILE A 136 29.39 -19.11 -18.67
C ILE A 136 28.29 -19.70 -17.81
N LYS A 137 27.87 -18.99 -16.76
CA LYS A 137 26.75 -19.36 -15.87
C LYS A 137 25.63 -18.33 -15.95
N ILE A 138 24.41 -18.81 -16.16
CA ILE A 138 23.19 -18.02 -16.03
C ILE A 138 22.37 -18.58 -14.88
N ASN A 139 21.97 -17.72 -13.96
CA ASN A 139 21.08 -18.05 -12.86
C ASN A 139 19.84 -17.16 -12.92
N ALA A 140 18.66 -17.75 -13.00
CA ALA A 140 17.39 -17.06 -13.10
C ALA A 140 16.54 -17.29 -11.85
N ASN A 141 16.09 -16.22 -11.22
CA ASN A 141 15.23 -16.22 -10.05
C ASN A 141 13.85 -15.69 -10.41
N VAL A 142 12.79 -16.34 -9.92
CA VAL A 142 11.42 -15.83 -10.01
C VAL A 142 10.94 -15.29 -8.65
N THR A 143 9.93 -14.42 -8.68
CA THR A 143 9.36 -13.75 -7.49
C THR A 143 8.84 -14.70 -6.41
N THR A 144 8.57 -15.96 -6.76
CA THR A 144 8.17 -17.02 -5.81
C THR A 144 9.34 -17.66 -5.08
N GLY A 145 10.59 -17.25 -5.35
CA GLY A 145 11.81 -17.75 -4.73
C GLY A 145 12.36 -19.04 -5.35
N GLU A 146 11.85 -19.49 -6.50
CA GLU A 146 12.45 -20.57 -7.27
C GLU A 146 13.61 -20.03 -8.12
N SER A 147 14.67 -20.83 -8.26
CA SER A 147 15.86 -20.46 -9.05
C SER A 147 16.32 -21.62 -9.91
N GLU A 148 16.77 -21.35 -11.13
CA GLU A 148 17.43 -22.31 -12.01
C GLU A 148 18.80 -21.79 -12.47
N GLU A 149 19.77 -22.67 -12.65
CA GLU A 149 21.11 -22.33 -13.14
C GLU A 149 21.49 -23.21 -14.33
N LYS A 150 22.07 -22.60 -15.38
CA LYS A 150 22.59 -23.30 -16.56
C LYS A 150 24.01 -22.85 -16.87
N THR A 151 24.85 -23.81 -17.28
CA THR A 151 26.27 -23.60 -17.56
C THR A 151 26.63 -24.06 -18.97
N ILE A 152 27.44 -23.29 -19.69
CA ILE A 152 28.10 -23.70 -20.94
C ILE A 152 29.56 -23.25 -20.97
N THR A 153 30.35 -23.78 -21.91
CA THR A 153 31.78 -23.49 -22.04
C THR A 153 32.20 -23.25 -23.49
N PHE A 154 33.25 -22.46 -23.71
CA PHE A 154 33.93 -22.31 -25.01
C PHE A 154 35.46 -22.23 -24.83
N GLU A 155 36.24 -22.56 -25.86
CA GLU A 155 37.72 -22.64 -25.79
C GLU A 155 38.39 -21.55 -26.64
N VAL A 156 39.46 -20.92 -26.14
CA VAL A 156 40.30 -19.95 -26.88
C VAL A 156 41.70 -20.54 -27.11
N LEU A 157 42.21 -20.50 -28.35
CA LEU A 157 43.50 -21.09 -28.77
C LEU A 157 44.55 -20.03 -29.16
N ALA A 158 45.83 -20.23 -28.83
CA ALA A 158 46.91 -19.30 -29.19
C ALA A 158 47.20 -19.28 -30.70
N GLU A 159 47.44 -18.08 -31.26
CA GLU A 159 47.88 -17.87 -32.64
C GLU A 159 49.38 -18.18 -32.77
N GLU A 160 49.79 -18.96 -33.78
CA GLU A 160 51.21 -19.24 -34.08
C GLU A 160 51.73 -18.18 -35.08
N GLU A 161 52.57 -17.23 -34.62
CA GLU A 161 53.24 -16.25 -35.50
C GLU A 161 54.76 -16.47 -35.60
N GLU A 162 55.29 -16.33 -36.82
CA GLU A 162 56.69 -16.44 -37.24
C GLU A 162 57.45 -15.11 -37.00
N GLU A 163 58.69 -15.20 -36.46
CA GLU A 163 59.57 -14.06 -36.13
C GLU A 163 60.31 -13.48 -37.37
N GLU A 164 60.31 -12.15 -37.55
CA GLU A 164 61.28 -11.41 -38.39
C GLU A 164 62.05 -10.37 -37.54
N GLU A 165 63.38 -10.35 -37.70
CA GLU A 165 64.37 -9.47 -37.04
C GLU A 165 64.53 -8.13 -37.78
N GLU A 166 64.70 -6.99 -37.07
CA GLU A 166 65.24 -5.74 -37.64
C GLU A 166 66.32 -5.09 -36.76
N GLU A 167 67.31 -4.51 -37.45
CA GLU A 167 68.63 -4.02 -37.00
C GLU A 167 68.64 -2.60 -36.41
N GLU A 168 69.60 -2.36 -35.50
CA GLU A 168 69.96 -1.07 -34.88
C GLU A 168 70.81 -0.17 -35.80
N THR A 169 70.69 1.17 -35.67
CA THR A 169 71.73 2.12 -36.16
C THR A 169 71.97 3.30 -35.21
N GLU A 170 73.23 3.79 -35.26
CA GLU A 170 74.00 4.60 -34.31
C GLU A 170 73.65 6.09 -34.14
N SER A 171 74.12 6.61 -33.00
CA SER A 171 73.96 7.94 -32.36
C SER A 171 74.86 9.08 -32.88
N GLU A 172 74.36 10.32 -32.86
CA GLU A 172 75.14 11.57 -32.86
C GLU A 172 75.14 12.20 -31.45
N GLU A 173 76.26 12.84 -31.05
CA GLU A 173 76.47 13.42 -29.72
C GLU A 173 75.52 14.61 -29.44
N GLU A 174 74.61 14.42 -28.48
CA GLU A 174 73.63 15.40 -28.00
C GLU A 174 73.99 15.92 -26.60
N TYR A 175 73.78 17.21 -26.34
CA TYR A 175 73.74 17.76 -24.97
C TYR A 175 72.51 17.25 -24.22
N GLU A 176 72.65 16.95 -22.92
CA GLU A 176 71.63 16.29 -22.11
C GLU A 176 71.07 17.19 -20.99
N ILE A 177 69.75 17.14 -20.80
CA ILE A 177 69.05 17.67 -19.63
C ILE A 177 69.01 16.56 -18.57
N GLU A 178 69.62 16.76 -17.41
CA GLU A 178 69.62 15.79 -16.32
C GLU A 178 68.53 16.12 -15.28
N VAL A 179 67.65 15.17 -15.00
CA VAL A 179 66.58 15.32 -13.99
C VAL A 179 66.74 14.31 -12.86
N SER A 180 67.04 14.80 -11.66
CA SER A 180 67.26 13.96 -10.47
C SER A 180 66.12 14.07 -9.46
N LEU A 181 65.50 12.94 -9.13
CA LEU A 181 64.44 12.89 -8.12
C LEU A 181 65.06 12.89 -6.72
N ILE A 182 64.61 13.78 -5.82
CA ILE A 182 65.13 13.92 -4.45
C ILE A 182 64.24 13.18 -3.45
N SER A 183 62.98 13.57 -3.35
CA SER A 183 62.01 13.03 -2.38
C SER A 183 60.69 12.72 -3.07
N PRO A 184 59.98 11.63 -2.75
CA PRO A 184 60.36 10.55 -1.84
C PRO A 184 61.60 9.77 -2.29
N SER A 185 62.29 9.14 -1.34
CA SER A 185 63.33 8.16 -1.65
C SER A 185 62.72 6.87 -2.18
N GLN A 186 63.49 6.06 -2.90
CA GLN A 186 63.03 4.77 -3.41
C GLN A 186 62.45 3.92 -2.28
N ASN A 187 61.25 3.39 -2.49
CA ASN A 187 60.48 2.55 -1.57
C ASN A 187 60.11 3.18 -0.22
N SER A 188 60.10 4.51 -0.08
CA SER A 188 59.64 5.16 1.15
C SER A 188 58.14 4.89 1.39
N ARG A 189 57.73 4.84 2.67
CA ARG A 189 56.34 4.60 3.05
C ARG A 189 55.75 5.78 3.81
N PHE A 190 54.52 6.13 3.49
CA PHE A 190 53.78 7.22 4.11
C PHE A 190 52.46 6.71 4.70
N LYS A 191 52.14 7.15 5.92
CA LYS A 191 50.85 6.84 6.59
C LYS A 191 49.75 7.86 6.28
N VAL A 192 50.10 8.94 5.59
CA VAL A 192 49.23 10.08 5.30
C VAL A 192 48.95 10.15 3.80
N SER A 193 47.80 10.72 3.43
CA SER A 193 47.36 10.92 2.04
C SER A 193 48.05 12.08 1.32
N GLU A 194 49.08 12.67 1.94
CA GLU A 194 49.83 13.81 1.42
C GLU A 194 51.34 13.53 1.38
N VAL A 195 51.97 13.75 0.22
CA VAL A 195 53.40 13.52 0.00
C VAL A 195 54.03 14.72 -0.73
N ASN A 196 55.21 15.14 -0.29
CA ASN A 196 56.00 16.18 -0.98
C ASN A 196 56.94 15.51 -1.99
N LEU A 197 56.69 15.77 -3.28
CA LEU A 197 57.60 15.41 -4.37
C LEU A 197 58.63 16.50 -4.55
N SER A 198 59.91 16.16 -4.64
CA SER A 198 60.99 17.11 -4.87
C SER A 198 61.99 16.58 -5.87
N PHE A 199 62.41 17.41 -6.82
CA PHE A 199 63.35 17.06 -7.88
C PHE A 199 64.26 18.26 -8.20
N LEU A 200 65.38 18.00 -8.88
CA LEU A 200 66.37 18.95 -9.35
C LEU A 200 66.58 18.74 -10.84
N VAL A 201 66.74 19.84 -11.58
CA VAL A 201 67.01 19.85 -13.02
C VAL A 201 68.34 20.54 -13.24
N GLU A 202 69.26 19.87 -13.92
CA GLU A 202 70.58 20.37 -14.30
C GLU A 202 70.65 20.40 -15.83
N SER A 203 70.91 21.58 -16.41
CA SER A 203 70.93 21.82 -17.85
C SER A 203 71.82 23.01 -18.19
N GLU A 204 72.51 22.98 -19.32
CA GLU A 204 73.26 24.13 -19.84
C GLU A 204 72.35 25.20 -20.48
N GLU A 205 71.11 24.83 -20.83
CA GLU A 205 70.08 25.69 -21.44
C GLU A 205 68.85 25.87 -20.54
N GLU A 206 68.04 26.91 -20.81
CA GLU A 206 66.78 27.17 -20.10
C GLU A 206 65.76 26.05 -20.36
N VAL A 207 65.04 25.61 -19.32
CA VAL A 207 64.04 24.55 -19.41
C VAL A 207 62.63 25.14 -19.39
N ASP A 208 61.91 25.00 -20.49
CA ASP A 208 60.60 25.63 -20.68
C ASP A 208 59.50 25.02 -19.80
N LYS A 209 59.47 23.69 -19.72
CA LYS A 209 58.43 22.97 -18.98
C LYS A 209 58.96 21.68 -18.35
N CYS A 210 58.45 21.37 -17.16
CA CYS A 210 58.56 20.05 -16.55
C CYS A 210 57.18 19.51 -16.19
N ILE A 211 56.97 18.23 -16.45
CA ILE A 211 55.73 17.50 -16.20
C ILE A 211 56.03 16.43 -15.15
N ILE A 212 55.33 16.49 -14.02
CA ILE A 212 55.36 15.45 -13.00
C ILE A 212 54.20 14.50 -13.29
N GLU A 213 54.51 13.22 -13.51
CA GLU A 213 53.49 12.19 -13.70
C GLU A 213 53.59 11.16 -12.58
N ILE A 214 52.44 10.90 -11.94
CA ILE A 214 52.30 9.98 -10.82
C ILE A 214 51.35 8.89 -11.26
N PHE A 215 51.79 7.66 -11.16
CA PHE A 215 51.02 6.48 -11.51
C PHE A 215 50.78 5.64 -10.26
N ARG A 216 49.57 5.09 -10.14
CA ARG A 216 49.25 4.09 -9.14
C ARG A 216 49.37 2.71 -9.78
N LEU A 217 50.14 1.83 -9.14
CA LEU A 217 50.22 0.43 -9.52
C LEU A 217 49.04 -0.31 -8.89
N GLU A 218 48.15 -0.85 -9.71
CA GLU A 218 47.10 -1.77 -9.27
C GLU A 218 47.66 -3.20 -9.31
N ASN A 219 47.43 -3.96 -8.23
CA ASN A 219 47.83 -5.35 -7.98
C ASN A 219 48.61 -6.07 -9.11
N MET A 220 49.93 -5.92 -9.11
CA MET A 220 50.80 -6.72 -9.98
C MET A 220 51.12 -8.06 -9.32
N THR A 221 50.49 -9.12 -9.83
CA THR A 221 51.00 -10.51 -9.74
C THR A 221 51.82 -10.90 -10.98
N GLY A 222 52.40 -9.94 -11.70
CA GLY A 222 53.26 -10.16 -12.88
C GLY A 222 54.39 -9.11 -12.97
N SER A 223 55.51 -9.47 -13.62
CA SER A 223 56.80 -8.78 -13.54
C SER A 223 57.00 -7.54 -14.43
N SER A 224 55.95 -7.00 -15.07
CA SER A 224 56.09 -5.89 -16.01
C SER A 224 55.62 -4.57 -15.41
N ILE A 225 56.53 -3.61 -15.24
CA ILE A 225 56.36 -2.30 -14.57
C ILE A 225 55.46 -1.31 -15.37
N SER A 226 55.00 -1.68 -16.56
CA SER A 226 54.37 -0.77 -17.54
C SER A 226 52.87 -0.50 -17.38
N SER A 227 52.13 -1.18 -16.49
CA SER A 227 50.67 -1.00 -16.35
C SER A 227 50.25 -0.25 -15.07
N GLY A 228 50.67 1.01 -14.94
CA GLY A 228 50.16 1.92 -13.91
C GLY A 228 49.02 2.79 -14.43
N ASN A 229 47.97 3.01 -13.62
CA ASN A 229 46.95 4.01 -13.92
C ASN A 229 47.49 5.40 -13.57
N LEU A 230 47.43 6.36 -14.52
CA LEU A 230 47.82 7.75 -14.27
C LEU A 230 46.95 8.32 -13.15
N PHE A 231 47.55 8.54 -11.98
CA PHE A 231 46.87 9.09 -10.82
C PHE A 231 46.80 10.62 -10.91
N LYS A 232 47.91 11.27 -11.27
CA LYS A 232 47.98 12.73 -11.35
C LYS A 232 49.08 13.20 -12.29
N LYS A 233 48.80 14.28 -13.01
CA LYS A 233 49.75 15.01 -13.86
C LYS A 233 49.80 16.47 -13.45
N GLU A 234 50.99 17.00 -13.16
CA GLU A 234 51.22 18.40 -12.80
C GLU A 234 52.21 19.02 -13.78
N VAL A 235 51.86 20.17 -14.35
CA VAL A 235 52.70 20.89 -15.32
C VAL A 235 53.29 22.13 -14.65
N LEU A 236 54.62 22.23 -14.70
CA LEU A 236 55.40 23.36 -14.22
C LEU A 236 55.99 24.09 -15.41
N LYS A 237 55.86 25.42 -15.43
CA LYS A 237 56.44 26.31 -16.44
C LYS A 237 57.51 27.17 -15.77
N ASP A 238 58.47 27.66 -16.56
CA ASP A 238 59.54 28.56 -16.11
C ASP A 238 60.36 27.92 -14.99
N VAL A 239 60.98 26.77 -15.28
CA VAL A 239 61.65 25.92 -14.31
C VAL A 239 63.04 26.48 -14.00
N ASP A 240 63.25 26.90 -12.75
CA ASP A 240 64.55 27.36 -12.25
C ASP A 240 65.55 26.19 -12.23
N VAL A 241 66.48 26.17 -13.20
CA VAL A 241 67.59 25.21 -13.28
C VAL A 241 68.49 25.37 -12.05
N ASP A 242 69.13 24.27 -11.61
CA ASP A 242 70.01 24.18 -10.43
C ASP A 242 69.33 24.47 -9.07
N LYS A 243 67.99 24.53 -9.01
CA LYS A 243 67.23 24.64 -7.77
C LYS A 243 66.32 23.45 -7.54
N THR A 244 66.21 23.04 -6.28
CA THR A 244 65.24 22.03 -5.87
C THR A 244 63.82 22.57 -5.96
N ILE A 245 62.97 21.88 -6.71
CA ILE A 245 61.55 22.18 -6.85
C ILE A 245 60.78 21.19 -5.98
N THR A 246 59.88 21.70 -5.13
CA THR A 246 59.03 20.87 -4.26
C THR A 246 57.55 21.11 -4.55
N LYS A 247 56.80 20.03 -4.75
CA LYS A 247 55.35 20.04 -4.97
C LYS A 247 54.64 19.12 -3.98
N LYS A 248 53.66 19.67 -3.27
CA LYS A 248 52.77 18.89 -2.39
C LYS A 248 51.69 18.21 -3.21
N ILE A 249 51.56 16.90 -3.05
CA ILE A 249 50.51 16.07 -3.67
C ILE A 249 49.59 15.57 -2.56
N SER A 250 48.28 15.82 -2.70
CA SER A 250 47.24 15.37 -1.78
C SER A 250 46.28 14.40 -2.46
N GLY A 251 45.46 13.71 -1.67
CA GLY A 251 44.44 12.78 -2.17
C GLY A 251 44.99 11.40 -2.53
N LEU A 252 46.21 11.07 -2.11
CA LEU A 252 46.78 9.74 -2.31
C LEU A 252 46.04 8.73 -1.42
N VAL A 253 45.66 7.60 -1.99
CA VAL A 253 44.99 6.49 -1.29
C VAL A 253 46.00 5.37 -1.05
N ARG A 254 45.64 4.32 -0.30
CA ARG A 254 46.57 3.19 -0.10
C ARG A 254 46.98 2.57 -1.43
N GLY A 255 48.28 2.41 -1.61
CA GLY A 255 48.81 1.84 -2.85
C GLY A 255 50.30 2.02 -3.00
N LYS A 256 50.83 1.33 -4.00
CA LYS A 256 52.18 1.51 -4.51
C LYS A 256 52.09 2.52 -5.65
N TYR A 257 52.90 3.57 -5.57
CA TYR A 257 52.96 4.61 -6.58
C TYR A 257 54.34 4.62 -7.21
N PHE A 258 54.40 4.97 -8.48
CA PHE A 258 55.64 5.42 -9.08
C PHE A 258 55.45 6.79 -9.70
N TRP A 259 56.54 7.54 -9.76
CA TRP A 259 56.54 8.87 -10.34
C TRP A 259 57.85 9.14 -11.05
N TYR A 260 57.77 9.96 -12.07
CA TYR A 260 58.91 10.51 -12.77
C TYR A 260 58.57 11.94 -13.20
N VAL A 261 59.61 12.66 -13.61
CA VAL A 261 59.51 14.02 -14.12
C VAL A 261 60.10 14.04 -15.51
N THR A 262 59.34 14.58 -16.46
CA THR A 262 59.79 14.80 -17.84
C THR A 262 59.94 16.29 -18.06
N CYS A 263 61.14 16.73 -18.38
CA CYS A 263 61.47 18.12 -18.66
C CYS A 263 61.83 18.26 -20.13
N SER A 264 61.42 19.37 -20.73
CA SER A 264 61.69 19.64 -22.14
C SER A 264 61.95 21.11 -22.38
N ASP A 265 62.82 21.37 -23.35
CA ASP A 265 62.99 22.66 -24.00
C ASP A 265 62.32 22.64 -25.40
N ASP A 266 62.55 23.67 -26.21
CA ASP A 266 62.02 23.80 -27.58
C ASP A 266 62.49 22.68 -28.54
N ILE A 267 63.51 21.90 -28.19
CA ILE A 267 64.21 20.98 -29.11
C ILE A 267 64.24 19.54 -28.57
N LYS A 268 64.23 19.32 -27.25
CA LYS A 268 64.48 18.04 -26.59
C LYS A 268 63.58 17.78 -25.39
N GLU A 269 63.39 16.50 -25.09
CA GLU A 269 62.60 16.01 -23.96
C GLU A 269 63.39 14.92 -23.23
N ASN A 270 63.64 15.11 -21.93
CA ASN A 270 64.34 14.13 -21.08
C ASN A 270 63.51 13.79 -19.85
N SER A 271 63.55 12.50 -19.48
CA SER A 271 62.81 11.97 -18.34
C SER A 271 63.75 11.48 -17.25
N SER A 272 63.41 11.80 -16.00
CA SER A 272 64.10 11.27 -14.83
C SER A 272 63.93 9.75 -14.70
N LEU A 273 64.80 9.10 -13.93
CA LEU A 273 64.55 7.74 -13.45
C LEU A 273 63.29 7.67 -12.57
N THR A 274 62.49 6.64 -12.78
CA THR A 274 61.28 6.37 -11.99
C THR A 274 61.61 6.05 -10.54
N LYS A 275 60.95 6.73 -9.59
CA LYS A 275 60.97 6.37 -8.17
C LYS A 275 59.64 5.79 -7.70
N ILE A 276 59.73 4.82 -6.81
CA ILE A 276 58.57 4.14 -6.20
C ILE A 276 58.40 4.61 -4.76
N PHE A 277 57.15 4.84 -4.33
CA PHE A 277 56.80 5.03 -2.92
C PHE A 277 55.48 4.33 -2.58
N TYR A 278 55.22 4.16 -1.29
CA TYR A 278 54.03 3.47 -0.79
C TYR A 278 53.22 4.40 0.10
N VAL A 279 51.91 4.36 -0.07
CA VAL A 279 50.96 4.96 0.86
C VAL A 279 50.27 3.81 1.57
N ASP A 280 50.53 3.69 2.86
CA ASP A 280 49.86 2.78 3.77
C ASP A 280 48.69 3.57 4.37
N SER A 281 47.54 3.67 3.69
CA SER A 281 46.42 4.44 4.27
C SER A 281 45.97 3.80 5.57
N SER A 282 45.91 4.59 6.65
CA SER A 282 44.80 4.46 7.58
C SER A 282 43.67 5.35 7.08
N TYR A 283 42.44 4.86 7.10
CA TYR A 283 41.29 5.74 6.94
C TYR A 283 41.01 6.43 8.29
N GLU A 284 40.31 7.56 8.26
CA GLU A 284 39.90 8.27 9.46
C GLU A 284 39.07 7.33 10.35
N ARG A 285 39.45 7.16 11.62
CA ARG A 285 38.81 6.27 12.62
C ARG A 285 38.96 4.75 12.39
N GLU A 286 39.98 4.29 11.65
CA GLU A 286 40.27 2.84 11.50
C GLU A 286 40.49 2.13 12.84
N GLU A 287 41.16 2.78 13.79
CA GLU A 287 41.41 2.25 15.13
C GLU A 287 40.08 2.00 15.87
N GLU A 288 39.17 2.98 15.85
CA GLU A 288 37.85 2.88 16.49
C GLU A 288 37.00 1.75 15.88
N VAL A 289 37.05 1.54 14.56
CA VAL A 289 36.35 0.43 13.90
C VAL A 289 36.86 -0.92 14.39
N GLU A 290 38.17 -1.09 14.52
CA GLU A 290 38.76 -2.34 15.01
C GLU A 290 38.46 -2.55 16.50
N GLU A 291 38.52 -1.50 17.33
CA GLU A 291 38.16 -1.55 18.75
C GLU A 291 36.68 -1.94 18.95
N LEU A 292 35.75 -1.36 18.19
CA LEU A 292 34.34 -1.72 18.24
C LEU A 292 34.10 -3.17 17.80
N LEU A 293 34.76 -3.63 16.74
CA LEU A 293 34.67 -5.02 16.29
C LEU A 293 35.21 -5.99 17.35
N GLU A 294 36.32 -5.64 18.00
CA GLU A 294 36.90 -6.41 19.09
C GLU A 294 35.95 -6.45 20.30
N ALA A 295 35.37 -5.31 20.69
CA ALA A 295 34.39 -5.24 21.77
C ALA A 295 33.14 -6.10 21.48
N MET A 296 32.60 -6.03 20.26
CA MET A 296 31.49 -6.89 19.83
C MET A 296 31.83 -8.38 19.88
N ASN A 297 33.02 -8.77 19.40
CA ASN A 297 33.49 -10.15 19.47
C ASN A 297 33.63 -10.62 20.91
N ASN A 298 34.27 -9.82 21.75
CA ASN A 298 34.46 -10.10 23.16
C ASN A 298 33.12 -10.27 23.89
N PHE A 299 32.12 -9.43 23.59
CA PHE A 299 30.78 -9.56 24.14
C PHE A 299 30.12 -10.90 23.74
N LEU A 300 30.12 -11.21 22.43
CA LEU A 300 29.53 -12.43 21.88
C LEU A 300 30.25 -13.70 22.37
N GLU A 301 31.55 -13.64 22.61
CA GLU A 301 32.32 -14.75 23.20
C GLU A 301 32.01 -14.93 24.69
N LYS A 302 31.98 -13.81 25.44
CA LYS A 302 31.62 -13.80 26.88
C LYS A 302 30.21 -14.33 27.11
N GLU A 303 29.28 -14.16 26.17
CA GLU A 303 27.91 -14.68 26.23
C GLU A 303 27.87 -16.17 26.62
N LYS A 304 28.79 -16.98 26.09
CA LYS A 304 28.87 -18.43 26.39
C LYS A 304 29.13 -18.69 27.88
N SER A 305 29.86 -17.79 28.53
CA SER A 305 30.24 -17.86 29.95
C SER A 305 29.23 -17.21 30.90
N PHE A 306 28.23 -16.49 30.38
CA PHE A 306 27.20 -15.86 31.22
C PHE A 306 26.43 -16.90 32.04
N ASN A 307 26.09 -16.52 33.27
CA ASN A 307 25.19 -17.30 34.11
C ASN A 307 23.78 -17.35 33.48
N ILE A 308 22.94 -18.28 33.97
CA ILE A 308 21.62 -18.54 33.39
C ILE A 308 20.73 -17.29 33.40
N GLU A 309 20.78 -16.47 34.46
CA GLU A 309 19.94 -15.28 34.57
C GLU A 309 20.41 -14.15 33.63
N THR A 310 21.71 -13.90 33.55
CA THR A 310 22.27 -12.96 32.57
C THR A 310 21.94 -13.38 31.15
N LYS A 311 22.05 -14.67 30.80
CA LYS A 311 21.66 -15.18 29.47
C LYS A 311 20.20 -14.91 29.14
N LYS A 312 19.29 -15.10 30.11
CA LYS A 312 17.87 -14.77 29.92
C LYS A 312 17.67 -13.29 29.67
N VAL A 313 18.29 -12.42 30.46
CA VAL A 313 18.18 -10.96 30.32
C VAL A 313 18.68 -10.49 28.95
N VAL A 314 19.87 -10.92 28.56
CA VAL A 314 20.47 -10.51 27.27
C VAL A 314 19.60 -10.95 26.09
N LYS A 315 18.99 -12.14 26.18
CA LYS A 315 18.04 -12.64 25.17
C LYS A 315 16.70 -11.88 25.20
N GLU A 316 16.14 -11.62 26.38
CA GLU A 316 14.88 -10.88 26.54
C GLU A 316 14.99 -9.43 26.03
N LEU A 317 16.17 -8.83 26.16
CA LEU A 317 16.48 -7.49 25.64
C LEU A 317 16.88 -7.48 24.15
N GLY A 318 17.10 -8.62 23.52
CA GLY A 318 17.52 -8.71 22.11
C GLY A 318 18.95 -8.22 21.81
N ILE A 319 19.79 -8.12 22.84
CA ILE A 319 21.14 -7.53 22.73
C ILE A 319 22.06 -8.37 21.83
N ILE A 320 21.96 -9.71 21.87
CA ILE A 320 22.80 -10.60 21.04
C ILE A 320 22.49 -10.41 19.55
N GLU A 321 21.20 -10.38 19.22
CA GLU A 321 20.71 -10.20 17.86
C GLU A 321 21.12 -8.82 17.32
N GLU A 322 20.98 -7.77 18.15
CA GLU A 322 21.38 -6.41 17.82
C GLU A 322 22.89 -6.29 17.59
N ILE A 323 23.74 -6.77 18.51
CA ILE A 323 25.20 -6.76 18.34
C ILE A 323 25.62 -7.55 17.10
N SER A 324 25.00 -8.71 16.85
CA SER A 324 25.30 -9.52 15.67
C SER A 324 24.96 -8.79 14.37
N SER A 325 23.84 -8.06 14.35
CA SER A 325 23.43 -7.21 13.24
C SER A 325 24.41 -6.04 13.04
N HIS A 326 24.74 -5.33 14.11
CA HIS A 326 25.69 -4.22 14.09
C HIS A 326 27.07 -4.65 13.64
N LYS A 327 27.58 -5.80 14.10
CA LYS A 327 28.85 -6.36 13.66
C LYS A 327 28.88 -6.60 12.15
N LYS A 328 27.82 -7.18 11.57
CA LYS A 328 27.73 -7.39 10.12
C LYS A 328 27.78 -6.06 9.36
N LYS A 329 27.01 -5.07 9.82
CA LYS A 329 26.98 -3.73 9.23
C LYS A 329 28.33 -3.02 9.33
N LEU A 330 28.98 -3.08 10.50
CA LEU A 330 30.31 -2.50 10.74
C LEU A 330 31.39 -3.17 9.88
N LEU A 331 31.36 -4.50 9.71
CA LEU A 331 32.26 -5.21 8.80
C LEU A 331 32.10 -4.75 7.35
N GLN A 332 30.87 -4.54 6.89
CA GLN A 332 30.62 -3.99 5.56
C GLN A 332 31.19 -2.57 5.43
N MET A 333 30.92 -1.70 6.40
CA MET A 333 31.44 -0.33 6.42
C MET A 333 32.97 -0.28 6.47
N ARG A 334 33.61 -1.20 7.19
CA ARG A 334 35.07 -1.37 7.20
C ARG A 334 35.61 -1.69 5.80
N ILE A 335 34.96 -2.60 5.08
CA ILE A 335 35.35 -2.94 3.70
C ILE A 335 35.17 -1.70 2.81
N ASP A 336 34.10 -0.93 3.02
CA ASP A 336 33.86 0.29 2.26
C ASP A 336 34.96 1.32 2.47
N LEU A 337 35.30 1.61 3.73
CA LEU A 337 36.39 2.50 4.15
C LEU A 337 37.75 2.08 3.58
N LYS A 338 38.01 0.78 3.54
CA LYS A 338 39.30 0.23 3.12
C LYS A 338 39.47 0.15 1.60
N ASN A 339 38.43 -0.26 0.88
CA ASN A 339 38.53 -0.69 -0.51
C ASN A 339 37.52 -0.01 -1.45
N ASN A 340 36.31 0.34 -0.98
CA ASN A 340 35.21 0.64 -1.89
C ASN A 340 34.96 2.12 -2.15
N PHE A 341 35.46 3.05 -1.31
CA PHE A 341 35.23 4.48 -1.55
C PHE A 341 35.73 4.98 -2.90
N GLN A 342 36.76 4.35 -3.47
CA GLN A 342 37.27 4.69 -4.80
C GLN A 342 36.32 4.30 -5.96
N TYR A 343 35.43 3.33 -5.73
CA TYR A 343 34.49 2.82 -6.72
C TYR A 343 33.09 3.47 -6.63
N ILE A 344 32.84 4.30 -5.61
CA ILE A 344 31.60 5.06 -5.49
C ILE A 344 31.65 6.25 -6.47
N ALA A 345 30.83 6.18 -7.52
CA ALA A 345 30.72 7.24 -8.52
C ALA A 345 30.14 8.53 -7.93
N GLY A 346 30.90 9.62 -8.05
CA GLY A 346 30.49 10.97 -7.62
C GLY A 346 31.00 11.34 -6.22
N GLU A 347 31.48 12.58 -6.09
CA GLU A 347 31.98 13.14 -4.82
C GLU A 347 30.89 13.24 -3.75
N ILE A 348 29.69 13.67 -4.14
CA ILE A 348 28.55 13.83 -3.22
C ILE A 348 28.18 12.49 -2.56
N ARG A 349 28.05 11.40 -3.34
CA ARG A 349 27.72 10.07 -2.81
C ARG A 349 28.79 9.52 -1.88
N ARG A 350 30.07 9.84 -2.16
CA ARG A 350 31.19 9.48 -1.27
C ARG A 350 31.08 10.20 0.06
N GLU A 351 30.81 11.49 0.06
CA GLU A 351 30.64 12.25 1.31
C GLU A 351 29.38 11.83 2.09
N GLU A 352 28.26 11.53 1.42
CA GLU A 352 27.07 10.96 2.06
C GLU A 352 27.36 9.61 2.72
N ARG A 353 28.07 8.71 2.03
CA ARG A 353 28.43 7.40 2.59
C ARG A 353 29.40 7.54 3.76
N LYS A 354 30.38 8.45 3.71
CA LYS A 354 31.25 8.74 4.86
C LYS A 354 30.45 9.25 6.06
N LYS A 355 29.52 10.16 5.83
CA LYS A 355 28.65 10.70 6.89
C LYS A 355 27.82 9.60 7.54
N GLU A 356 27.18 8.73 6.75
CA GLU A 356 26.41 7.60 7.26
C GLU A 356 27.27 6.67 8.13
N ILE A 357 28.50 6.38 7.69
CA ILE A 357 29.45 5.56 8.46
C ILE A 357 29.78 6.25 9.78
N ASN A 358 30.12 7.53 9.77
CA ASN A 358 30.48 8.27 10.98
C ASN A 358 29.32 8.35 11.97
N GLU A 359 28.10 8.62 11.51
CA GLU A 359 26.89 8.63 12.35
C GLU A 359 26.65 7.24 12.97
N PHE A 360 26.90 6.17 12.22
CA PHE A 360 26.78 4.81 12.76
C PHE A 360 27.87 4.47 13.77
N LEU A 361 29.11 4.93 13.56
CA LEU A 361 30.19 4.75 14.53
C LEU A 361 29.90 5.47 15.84
N ASP A 362 29.43 6.73 15.77
CA ASP A 362 29.07 7.52 16.95
C ASP A 362 27.93 6.84 17.72
N TYR A 363 26.91 6.35 17.01
CA TYR A 363 25.85 5.54 17.61
C TYR A 363 26.38 4.30 18.33
N LEU A 364 27.32 3.56 17.72
CA LEU A 364 27.89 2.36 18.34
C LEU A 364 28.73 2.69 19.56
N ILE A 365 29.49 3.78 19.56
CA ILE A 365 30.29 4.20 20.72
C ILE A 365 29.37 4.44 21.93
N GLU A 366 28.25 5.13 21.72
CA GLU A 366 27.31 5.46 22.80
C GLU A 366 26.42 4.28 23.25
N ASN A 367 26.14 3.31 22.36
CA ASN A 367 25.10 2.32 22.59
C ASN A 367 25.57 0.85 22.57
N LEU A 368 26.83 0.56 22.26
CA LEU A 368 27.35 -0.81 22.27
C LEU A 368 27.59 -1.29 23.72
N PRO A 369 26.87 -2.31 24.20
CA PRO A 369 27.13 -2.85 25.53
C PRO A 369 28.40 -3.71 25.54
N THR A 370 29.21 -3.58 26.59
CA THR A 370 30.46 -4.31 26.81
C THR A 370 30.33 -5.38 27.91
N SER A 371 29.42 -5.17 28.87
CA SER A 371 28.99 -6.17 29.85
C SER A 371 27.52 -6.02 30.23
N VAL A 372 26.90 -7.15 30.59
CA VAL A 372 25.58 -7.21 31.22
C VAL A 372 25.68 -8.05 32.47
N GLU A 373 25.24 -7.51 33.61
CA GLU A 373 25.24 -8.18 34.89
C GLU A 373 23.85 -8.14 35.53
N VAL A 374 23.41 -9.28 36.07
CA VAL A 374 22.22 -9.37 36.91
C VAL A 374 22.65 -9.34 38.37
N ILE A 375 22.49 -8.18 39.01
CA ILE A 375 22.93 -7.92 40.39
C ILE A 375 22.03 -8.66 41.38
N GLN A 376 20.72 -8.64 41.12
CA GLN A 376 19.71 -9.24 41.96
C GLN A 376 18.59 -9.78 41.09
N SER A 377 18.02 -10.92 41.47
CA SER A 377 16.85 -11.50 40.80
C SER A 377 15.88 -12.05 41.84
N GLU A 378 14.60 -11.76 41.65
CA GLU A 378 13.51 -12.28 42.48
C GLU A 378 12.39 -12.79 41.58
N GLU A 379 11.79 -13.91 41.98
CA GLU A 379 10.68 -14.55 41.27
C GLU A 379 9.56 -14.83 42.26
N TYR A 380 8.36 -14.38 41.92
CA TYR A 380 7.19 -14.55 42.77
C TYR A 380 5.90 -14.66 41.96
N THR A 381 4.93 -15.36 42.54
CA THR A 381 3.56 -15.41 42.05
C THR A 381 2.69 -14.57 42.96
N LYS A 382 2.02 -13.56 42.41
CA LYS A 382 1.12 -12.69 43.17
C LYS A 382 -0.33 -12.94 42.74
N ASN A 383 -1.20 -13.16 43.72
CA ASN A 383 -2.64 -13.15 43.52
C ASN A 383 -3.16 -11.77 43.91
N VAL A 384 -3.93 -11.13 43.02
CA VAL A 384 -4.51 -9.81 43.28
C VAL A 384 -5.67 -9.94 44.27
N LEU A 385 -5.70 -9.08 45.28
CA LEU A 385 -6.77 -9.01 46.26
C LEU A 385 -8.02 -8.33 45.68
N SER A 386 -9.22 -8.69 46.17
CA SER A 386 -10.49 -8.05 45.76
C SER A 386 -10.47 -6.53 45.81
N GLN A 387 -9.83 -5.95 46.83
CA GLN A 387 -9.73 -4.50 46.98
C GLN A 387 -8.86 -3.87 45.88
N GLU A 388 -7.74 -4.50 45.54
CA GLU A 388 -6.83 -4.06 44.47
C GLU A 388 -7.53 -4.13 43.10
N ILE A 389 -8.31 -5.19 42.85
CA ILE A 389 -9.15 -5.33 41.65
C ILE A 389 -10.16 -4.17 41.54
N SER A 390 -10.86 -3.86 42.64
CA SER A 390 -11.76 -2.71 42.71
C SER A 390 -11.05 -1.40 42.34
N ASP A 391 -9.85 -1.18 42.87
CA ASP A 391 -9.11 0.05 42.65
C ASP A 391 -8.60 0.17 41.21
N VAL A 392 -8.12 -0.92 40.61
CA VAL A 392 -7.72 -0.97 39.20
C VAL A 392 -8.91 -0.67 38.27
N ILE A 393 -10.06 -1.32 38.51
CA ILE A 393 -11.26 -1.14 37.68
C ILE A 393 -11.84 0.26 37.82
N LYS A 394 -11.88 0.83 39.03
CA LYS A 394 -12.31 2.22 39.23
C LYS A 394 -11.38 3.21 38.54
N GLY A 395 -10.06 2.98 38.62
CA GLY A 395 -9.07 3.78 37.90
C GLY A 395 -9.31 3.72 36.38
N TYR A 396 -9.55 2.53 35.83
CA TYR A 396 -9.87 2.35 34.42
C TYR A 396 -11.13 3.13 34.00
N ILE A 397 -12.24 2.99 34.76
CA ILE A 397 -13.50 3.71 34.51
C ILE A 397 -13.28 5.22 34.53
N HIS A 398 -12.53 5.71 35.52
CA HIS A 398 -12.24 7.14 35.68
C HIS A 398 -11.41 7.66 34.50
N ALA A 399 -10.28 7.03 34.19
CA ALA A 399 -9.38 7.45 33.12
C ALA A 399 -10.04 7.39 31.72
N LYS A 400 -10.96 6.45 31.49
CA LYS A 400 -11.73 6.35 30.24
C LYS A 400 -13.01 7.20 30.24
N ASN A 401 -13.25 8.00 31.27
CA ASN A 401 -14.45 8.83 31.43
C ASN A 401 -15.78 8.06 31.29
N ILE A 402 -15.82 6.79 31.72
CA ILE A 402 -17.01 5.93 31.58
C ILE A 402 -18.00 6.25 32.71
N ILE A 403 -19.23 6.62 32.35
CA ILE A 403 -20.28 6.97 33.33
C ILE A 403 -21.05 5.71 33.75
N LEU A 404 -20.70 5.13 34.90
CA LEU A 404 -21.42 4.00 35.50
C LEU A 404 -22.03 4.36 36.86
N ASN A 405 -23.24 3.87 37.13
CA ASN A 405 -23.79 3.94 38.49
C ASN A 405 -23.06 2.94 39.42
N SER A 406 -23.17 3.14 40.74
CA SER A 406 -22.48 2.30 41.73
C SER A 406 -22.84 0.81 41.63
N ARG A 407 -24.06 0.47 41.20
CA ARG A 407 -24.50 -0.92 41.04
C ARG A 407 -23.82 -1.60 39.84
N SER A 408 -23.71 -0.89 38.71
CA SER A 408 -23.01 -1.36 37.52
C SER A 408 -21.51 -1.49 37.80
N THR A 409 -20.92 -0.51 38.50
CA THR A 409 -19.51 -0.54 38.92
C THR A 409 -19.22 -1.77 39.80
N ASN A 410 -20.02 -1.99 40.85
CA ASN A 410 -19.84 -3.13 41.74
C ASN A 410 -20.04 -4.48 41.03
N ARG A 411 -20.96 -4.54 40.06
CA ARG A 411 -21.15 -5.75 39.25
C ARG A 411 -19.94 -6.00 38.34
N LEU A 412 -19.41 -4.98 37.68
CA LEU A 412 -18.22 -5.11 36.84
C LEU A 412 -16.99 -5.56 37.65
N ILE A 413 -16.83 -5.01 38.87
CA ILE A 413 -15.78 -5.44 39.79
C ILE A 413 -15.95 -6.93 40.10
N LYS A 414 -17.14 -7.35 40.53
CA LYS A 414 -17.41 -8.75 40.86
C LYS A 414 -17.19 -9.70 39.69
N ASP A 415 -17.67 -9.34 38.49
CA ASP A 415 -17.51 -10.16 37.29
C ASP A 415 -16.02 -10.34 36.93
N ASN A 416 -15.17 -9.32 37.20
CA ASN A 416 -13.73 -9.39 36.98
C ASN A 416 -12.95 -10.05 38.13
N GLU A 417 -13.45 -10.00 39.37
CA GLU A 417 -12.91 -10.78 40.49
C GLU A 417 -12.96 -12.28 40.18
N GLU A 418 -14.07 -12.77 39.61
CA GLU A 418 -14.20 -14.17 39.20
C GLU A 418 -13.19 -14.57 38.10
N LEU A 419 -12.79 -13.62 37.25
CA LEU A 419 -11.76 -13.86 36.22
C LEU A 419 -10.36 -14.01 36.82
N GLN A 420 -10.05 -13.37 37.95
CA GLN A 420 -8.71 -13.45 38.54
C GLN A 420 -8.37 -14.86 39.03
N HIS A 421 -9.38 -15.69 39.36
CA HIS A 421 -9.16 -17.09 39.70
C HIS A 421 -8.69 -17.96 38.51
N LYS A 422 -8.89 -17.47 37.28
CA LYS A 422 -8.58 -18.16 36.02
C LYS A 422 -7.22 -17.79 35.44
N ILE A 423 -6.50 -16.87 36.07
CA ILE A 423 -5.14 -16.46 35.69
C ILE A 423 -4.15 -16.84 36.79
N SER A 424 -2.92 -17.12 36.38
CA SER A 424 -1.73 -17.11 37.23
C SER A 424 -0.70 -16.21 36.59
N VAL A 425 -0.15 -15.26 37.37
CA VAL A 425 0.92 -14.36 36.93
C VAL A 425 2.19 -14.72 37.67
N LEU A 426 3.19 -15.15 36.93
CA LEU A 426 4.55 -15.35 37.44
C LEU A 426 5.35 -14.09 37.08
N THR A 427 5.80 -13.37 38.11
CA THR A 427 6.60 -12.15 37.93
C THR A 427 8.06 -12.47 38.23
N LYS A 428 8.93 -12.18 37.27
CA LYS A 428 10.38 -12.26 37.39
C LYS A 428 10.92 -10.85 37.35
N THR A 429 11.64 -10.45 38.38
CA THR A 429 12.26 -9.14 38.49
C THR A 429 13.77 -9.31 38.55
N ARG A 430 14.49 -8.48 37.80
CA ARG A 430 15.95 -8.54 37.71
C ARG A 430 16.52 -7.14 37.74
N LYS A 431 17.40 -6.86 38.70
CA LYS A 431 18.20 -5.64 38.71
C LYS A 431 19.38 -5.83 37.77
N VAL A 432 19.35 -5.13 36.65
CA VAL A 432 20.31 -5.26 35.56
C VAL A 432 21.23 -4.06 35.55
N LYS A 433 22.52 -4.31 35.36
CA LYS A 433 23.54 -3.32 35.06
C LYS A 433 24.11 -3.62 33.67
N ILE A 434 24.18 -2.60 32.83
CA ILE A 434 24.81 -2.65 31.51
C ILE A 434 25.93 -1.61 31.50
N ASP A 435 27.15 -2.05 31.18
CA ASP A 435 28.26 -1.15 30.86
C ASP A 435 28.32 -1.01 29.35
N TYR A 436 28.55 0.21 28.87
CA TYR A 436 28.66 0.56 27.46
C TYR A 436 30.12 0.80 27.05
N PHE A 437 30.35 0.97 25.75
CA PHE A 437 31.68 1.14 25.18
C PHE A 437 32.31 2.50 25.54
N ASP A 438 31.49 3.54 25.66
CA ASP A 438 31.87 4.90 26.08
C ASP A 438 32.04 5.07 27.61
N ASP A 439 32.22 3.97 28.33
CA ASP A 439 32.28 3.89 29.79
C ASP A 439 30.99 4.35 30.52
N ASN A 440 29.88 4.59 29.82
CA ASN A 440 28.61 4.84 30.47
C ASN A 440 28.04 3.57 31.11
N GLU A 441 27.34 3.75 32.22
CA GLU A 441 26.70 2.67 32.96
C GLU A 441 25.21 2.93 33.08
N LYS A 442 24.38 1.95 32.70
CA LYS A 442 22.93 2.00 32.88
C LYS A 442 22.48 0.94 33.87
N ARG A 443 21.67 1.35 34.84
CA ARG A 443 21.01 0.45 35.80
C ARG A 443 19.50 0.57 35.68
N PHE A 444 18.82 -0.57 35.64
CA PHE A 444 17.37 -0.61 35.63
C PHE A 444 16.86 -1.93 36.23
N ILE A 445 15.56 -1.96 36.55
CA ILE A 445 14.88 -3.19 36.93
C ILE A 445 14.10 -3.70 35.74
N LEU A 446 14.45 -4.88 35.24
CA LEU A 446 13.69 -5.60 34.24
C LEU A 446 12.59 -6.41 34.93
N VAL A 447 11.35 -6.17 34.54
CA VAL A 447 10.17 -6.88 35.01
C VAL A 447 9.60 -7.70 33.86
N THR A 448 9.52 -9.01 34.03
CA THR A 448 8.95 -9.95 33.07
C THR A 448 7.79 -10.68 33.72
N LYS A 449 6.61 -10.60 33.10
CA LYS A 449 5.41 -11.24 33.60
C LYS A 449 4.94 -12.30 32.63
N GLU A 450 4.87 -13.53 33.11
CA GLU A 450 4.38 -14.69 32.39
C GLU A 450 2.94 -14.98 32.82
N ILE A 451 2.03 -14.92 31.87
CA ILE A 451 0.59 -15.04 32.08
C ILE A 451 0.13 -16.43 31.65
N SER A 452 -0.27 -17.23 32.63
CA SER A 452 -0.87 -18.53 32.40
C SER A 452 -2.38 -18.48 32.61
N LEU A 453 -3.16 -18.78 31.57
CA LEU A 453 -4.60 -18.91 31.66
C LEU A 453 -5.01 -20.36 31.91
N LYS A 454 -5.91 -20.57 32.87
CA LYS A 454 -6.49 -21.90 33.16
C LYS A 454 -7.61 -22.27 32.20
N GLU A 455 -8.20 -21.30 31.52
CA GLU A 455 -9.31 -21.46 30.57
C GLU A 455 -9.08 -20.63 29.31
N ASN A 456 -9.66 -21.05 28.18
CA ASN A 456 -9.63 -20.28 26.94
C ASN A 456 -10.53 -19.04 27.04
N LEU A 457 -9.93 -17.91 27.41
CA LEU A 457 -10.56 -16.59 27.35
C LEU A 457 -10.25 -15.94 25.99
N THR A 458 -11.30 -15.48 25.30
CA THR A 458 -11.20 -14.84 23.97
C THR A 458 -11.14 -13.32 24.07
N ASP A 459 -11.98 -12.72 24.92
CA ASP A 459 -12.22 -11.28 24.96
C ASP A 459 -11.77 -10.71 26.31
N TYR A 460 -10.48 -10.44 26.43
CA TYR A 460 -9.92 -9.81 27.62
C TYR A 460 -8.75 -8.87 27.31
N LEU A 461 -8.59 -7.91 28.21
CA LEU A 461 -7.48 -6.99 28.34
C LEU A 461 -6.68 -7.36 29.59
N ILE A 462 -5.39 -7.06 29.62
CA ILE A 462 -4.61 -7.06 30.86
C ILE A 462 -4.36 -5.63 31.26
N ILE A 463 -4.69 -5.29 32.51
CA ILE A 463 -4.41 -3.99 33.11
C ILE A 463 -3.28 -4.19 34.11
N GLU A 464 -2.11 -3.63 33.82
CA GLU A 464 -1.01 -3.53 34.76
C GLU A 464 -1.09 -2.16 35.45
N LYS A 465 -1.19 -2.17 36.78
CA LYS A 465 -1.13 -0.97 37.61
C LYS A 465 0.27 -0.83 38.17
N ILE A 466 0.92 0.26 37.81
CA ILE A 466 2.22 0.64 38.38
C ILE A 466 1.96 1.58 39.57
N PRO A 467 2.70 1.45 40.69
CA PRO A 467 2.58 2.38 41.81
C PRO A 467 2.80 3.83 41.36
N LYS A 468 1.96 4.76 41.84
CA LYS A 468 2.03 6.20 41.50
C LYS A 468 3.37 6.87 41.87
N GLN A 469 4.26 6.18 42.58
CA GLN A 469 5.61 6.66 42.91
C GLN A 469 6.59 6.53 41.74
N ILE A 470 6.23 5.77 40.71
CA ILE A 470 7.02 5.55 39.49
C ILE A 470 6.32 6.33 38.37
N ASP A 471 7.04 7.22 37.70
CA ASP A 471 6.50 7.99 36.57
C ASP A 471 6.50 7.09 35.34
N ILE A 472 5.34 6.54 34.97
CA ILE A 472 5.23 5.59 33.83
C ILE A 472 5.75 6.20 32.52
N THR A 473 5.65 7.52 32.35
CA THR A 473 6.02 8.17 31.09
C THR A 473 7.52 8.38 30.92
N LYS A 474 8.26 8.42 32.03
CA LYS A 474 9.70 8.71 32.04
C LYS A 474 10.53 7.51 32.44
N ASP A 475 10.06 6.80 33.47
CA ASP A 475 10.85 5.78 34.13
C ASP A 475 10.62 4.40 33.51
N VAL A 476 9.51 4.19 32.79
CA VAL A 476 9.10 2.86 32.31
C VAL A 476 9.26 2.74 30.79
N SER A 477 9.99 1.73 30.34
CA SER A 477 10.16 1.39 28.92
C SER A 477 9.68 -0.03 28.63
N PHE A 478 8.83 -0.20 27.61
CA PHE A 478 8.28 -1.51 27.24
C PHE A 478 9.17 -2.26 26.26
N LEU A 479 9.37 -3.55 26.50
CA LEU A 479 10.05 -4.44 25.57
C LEU A 479 8.99 -5.07 24.64
N GLY A 480 8.85 -4.52 23.43
CA GLY A 480 7.92 -5.01 22.41
C GLY A 480 6.99 -3.93 21.88
N LYS A 481 5.71 -4.26 21.67
CA LYS A 481 4.70 -3.29 21.22
C LYS A 481 4.35 -2.33 22.36
N ASN A 482 4.28 -1.04 22.04
CA ASN A 482 3.90 0.00 22.99
C ASN A 482 2.44 -0.19 23.44
N PRO A 483 2.18 -0.45 24.74
CA PRO A 483 0.82 -0.55 25.27
C PRO A 483 0.16 0.82 25.36
N GLU A 484 -1.16 0.85 25.54
CA GLU A 484 -1.87 2.10 25.86
C GLU A 484 -1.65 2.44 27.34
N ILE A 485 -1.20 3.68 27.61
CA ILE A 485 -0.92 4.18 28.96
C ILE A 485 -2.01 5.16 29.39
N LEU A 486 -2.61 4.93 30.55
CA LEU A 486 -3.52 5.84 31.22
C LEU A 486 -2.79 6.50 32.39
N GLU A 487 -2.14 7.63 32.10
CA GLU A 487 -1.18 8.30 33.00
C GLU A 487 -1.79 8.67 34.37
N GLU A 488 -2.99 9.26 34.38
CA GLU A 488 -3.65 9.78 35.60
C GLU A 488 -3.81 8.72 36.70
N GLU A 489 -4.02 7.47 36.28
CA GLU A 489 -4.24 6.33 37.19
C GLU A 489 -3.08 5.35 37.24
N SER A 490 -1.98 5.67 36.54
CA SER A 490 -0.81 4.81 36.45
C SER A 490 -1.17 3.39 35.98
N LEU A 491 -2.03 3.30 34.97
CA LEU A 491 -2.50 2.03 34.39
C LEU A 491 -1.96 1.83 32.98
N ILE A 492 -1.69 0.57 32.66
CA ILE A 492 -1.13 0.16 31.38
C ILE A 492 -2.01 -0.94 30.82
N LEU A 493 -2.51 -0.73 29.61
CA LEU A 493 -3.47 -1.61 28.95
C LEU A 493 -2.76 -2.45 27.89
N ILE A 494 -2.75 -3.76 28.11
CA ILE A 494 -2.06 -4.74 27.26
C ILE A 494 -3.11 -5.65 26.64
N LYS A 495 -3.20 -5.63 25.31
CA LYS A 495 -4.11 -6.54 24.58
C LYS A 495 -3.47 -7.92 24.49
N LYS A 496 -4.29 -8.96 24.44
CA LYS A 496 -3.85 -10.36 24.30
C LYS A 496 -2.87 -10.58 23.13
N GLN A 497 -3.11 -9.92 22.00
CA GLN A 497 -2.30 -10.01 20.78
C GLN A 497 -0.93 -9.33 20.87
N ASP A 498 -0.71 -8.54 21.92
CA ASP A 498 0.56 -7.84 22.16
C ASP A 498 1.47 -8.64 23.11
N LEU A 499 1.00 -9.76 23.66
CA LEU A 499 1.81 -10.70 24.42
C LEU A 499 2.70 -11.53 23.49
N THR A 500 3.99 -11.62 23.81
CA THR A 500 4.92 -12.52 23.12
C THR A 500 5.06 -13.79 23.92
N ASN A 501 4.63 -14.94 23.39
CA ASN A 501 4.64 -16.22 24.11
C ASN A 501 3.93 -16.17 25.48
N SER A 502 2.81 -15.43 25.57
CA SER A 502 2.09 -15.17 26.84
C SER A 502 2.89 -14.40 27.89
N THR A 503 3.93 -13.68 27.47
CA THR A 503 4.73 -12.82 28.33
C THR A 503 4.67 -11.37 27.87
N PHE A 504 4.84 -10.45 28.82
CA PHE A 504 5.17 -9.07 28.56
C PHE A 504 6.28 -8.62 29.51
N SER A 505 7.13 -7.72 29.05
CA SER A 505 8.26 -7.24 29.82
C SER A 505 8.41 -5.73 29.70
N TYR A 506 8.88 -5.09 30.76
CA TYR A 506 9.21 -3.67 30.80
C TYR A 506 10.40 -3.43 31.73
N SER A 507 11.17 -2.38 31.46
CA SER A 507 12.23 -1.90 32.34
C SER A 507 11.78 -0.66 33.10
N ILE A 508 12.26 -0.52 34.33
CA ILE A 508 12.10 0.69 35.14
C ILE A 508 13.48 1.28 35.45
N GLU A 509 13.72 2.51 35.01
CA GLU A 509 14.93 3.28 35.30
C GLU A 509 14.90 3.84 36.73
N ASP A 510 16.08 4.11 37.30
CA ASP A 510 16.26 4.79 38.59
C ASP A 510 15.57 4.17 39.83
N LEU A 511 15.13 2.90 39.75
CA LEU A 511 14.54 2.19 40.88
C LEU A 511 15.58 1.35 41.64
N GLU A 512 15.90 1.74 42.88
CA GLU A 512 16.91 1.02 43.68
C GLU A 512 16.40 -0.28 44.32
N ASP A 513 15.14 -0.28 44.78
CA ASP A 513 14.54 -1.36 45.57
C ASP A 513 13.56 -2.19 44.73
N ILE A 514 13.98 -3.42 44.42
CA ILE A 514 13.20 -4.38 43.64
C ILE A 514 11.87 -4.75 44.29
N LYS A 515 11.75 -4.62 45.62
CA LYS A 515 10.52 -4.93 46.37
C LYS A 515 9.38 -3.96 46.06
N LYS A 516 9.68 -2.77 45.54
CA LYS A 516 8.63 -1.84 45.09
C LYS A 516 7.85 -2.39 43.89
N ILE A 517 8.45 -3.29 43.10
CA ILE A 517 7.74 -3.97 42.00
C ILE A 517 6.68 -4.94 42.51
N GLU A 518 6.83 -5.47 43.73
CA GLU A 518 5.78 -6.30 44.35
C GLU A 518 4.48 -5.52 44.56
N MET A 519 4.50 -4.18 44.53
CA MET A 519 3.30 -3.34 44.61
C MET A 519 2.57 -3.19 43.27
N THR A 520 3.12 -3.69 42.16
CA THR A 520 2.37 -3.67 40.89
C THR A 520 1.25 -4.71 40.93
N GLU A 521 0.14 -4.39 40.24
CA GLU A 521 -1.01 -5.30 40.13
C GLU A 521 -1.28 -5.63 38.68
N THR A 522 -1.45 -6.91 38.38
CA THR A 522 -1.81 -7.38 37.03
C THR A 522 -3.21 -7.96 37.06
N VAL A 523 -4.17 -7.30 36.42
CA VAL A 523 -5.58 -7.69 36.43
C VAL A 523 -6.04 -8.06 35.03
N ILE A 524 -6.64 -9.24 34.85
CA ILE A 524 -7.42 -9.50 33.63
C ILE A 524 -8.72 -8.72 33.71
N PHE A 525 -9.00 -7.96 32.66
CA PHE A 525 -10.20 -7.18 32.53
C PHE A 525 -11.02 -7.65 31.33
N ALA A 526 -12.26 -8.10 31.56
CA ALA A 526 -13.25 -8.25 30.52
C ALA A 526 -14.18 -7.04 30.54
N GLU A 527 -14.09 -6.24 29.48
CA GLU A 527 -14.99 -5.11 29.24
C GLU A 527 -16.34 -5.60 28.72
N LYS A 528 -16.92 -6.62 29.37
CA LYS A 528 -18.34 -6.92 29.19
C LYS A 528 -19.08 -5.75 29.83
N ILE A 529 -19.26 -4.69 29.04
CA ILE A 529 -20.23 -3.64 29.31
C ILE A 529 -21.48 -4.40 29.68
N ILE A 530 -21.95 -4.16 30.90
CA ILE A 530 -23.22 -4.68 31.34
C ILE A 530 -24.22 -4.11 30.35
N GLU A 531 -24.58 -4.90 29.32
CA GLU A 531 -25.88 -4.79 28.68
C GLU A 531 -26.83 -4.88 29.85
N THR A 532 -27.24 -3.73 30.37
CA THR A 532 -28.24 -3.68 31.40
C THR A 532 -29.47 -4.28 30.76
N LYS A 533 -29.69 -5.57 31.02
CA LYS A 533 -30.99 -6.26 31.05
C LYS A 533 -32.00 -5.55 31.99
N ALA A 534 -31.69 -4.35 32.47
CA ALA A 534 -32.54 -3.43 33.18
C ALA A 534 -32.95 -2.26 32.27
N ARG A 535 -33.53 -2.56 31.10
CA ARG A 535 -34.62 -1.77 30.48
C ARG A 535 -35.26 -2.55 29.33
N ASN A 536 -36.02 -3.58 29.69
CA ASN A 536 -37.19 -3.99 28.91
C ASN A 536 -38.28 -2.90 29.01
N ILE A 537 -37.97 -1.67 28.61
CA ILE A 537 -38.95 -0.62 28.34
C ILE A 537 -38.64 -0.09 26.94
N LEU A 538 -39.41 -0.64 26.03
CA LEU A 538 -39.65 -0.28 24.64
C LEU A 538 -39.56 1.24 24.38
N THR A 539 -38.37 1.81 24.22
CA THR A 539 -38.16 3.16 23.65
C THR A 539 -36.80 3.19 22.92
N GLY A 540 -36.84 3.17 21.58
CA GLY A 540 -35.67 3.11 20.70
C GLY A 540 -34.88 4.40 20.58
N PHE A 541 -34.51 5.03 21.71
CA PHE A 541 -33.83 6.34 21.73
C PHE A 541 -32.72 6.46 22.78
N SER A 542 -32.21 5.36 23.34
CA SER A 542 -31.13 5.41 24.34
C SER A 542 -29.71 5.15 23.81
N SER A 543 -29.54 4.78 22.54
CA SER A 543 -28.22 4.60 21.92
C SER A 543 -27.59 5.89 21.39
N PHE A 544 -28.12 7.06 21.76
CA PHE A 544 -27.73 8.35 21.16
C PHE A 544 -26.90 9.27 22.06
N ILE A 545 -26.64 8.92 23.33
CA ILE A 545 -26.03 9.87 24.28
C ILE A 545 -24.59 9.51 24.71
N ASP A 546 -24.12 8.27 24.54
CA ASP A 546 -22.84 7.88 25.16
C ASP A 546 -21.58 8.01 24.26
N ASN A 547 -21.71 8.37 22.97
CA ASN A 547 -20.57 8.42 22.02
C ASN A 547 -20.21 9.82 21.49
N PHE A 548 -20.49 10.90 22.22
CA PHE A 548 -20.13 12.27 21.77
C PHE A 548 -18.68 12.70 22.13
N GLY A 549 -17.72 11.76 22.12
CA GLY A 549 -16.31 12.03 22.40
C GLY A 549 -15.38 11.39 21.37
N GLY A 550 -14.94 12.17 20.39
CA GLY A 550 -13.85 11.83 19.46
C GLY A 550 -14.31 11.43 18.06
N PHE A 551 -14.34 12.40 17.12
CA PHE A 551 -14.52 12.12 15.70
C PHE A 551 -13.22 11.58 15.10
N GLU A 552 -13.00 10.28 15.18
CA GLU A 552 -12.06 9.58 14.32
C GLU A 552 -12.80 8.99 13.11
N THR A 553 -12.11 8.94 11.96
CA THR A 553 -12.69 8.82 10.61
C THR A 553 -13.47 7.53 10.31
N GLU A 554 -13.45 6.54 11.20
CA GLU A 554 -14.23 5.30 11.04
C GLU A 554 -15.73 5.49 11.35
N ASP A 555 -16.09 6.52 12.11
CA ASP A 555 -17.49 6.80 12.47
C ASP A 555 -18.32 7.43 11.33
N PHE A 556 -17.68 7.98 10.29
CA PHE A 556 -18.38 8.62 9.18
C PHE A 556 -19.38 7.67 8.49
N TRP A 557 -18.98 6.41 8.31
CA TRP A 557 -19.81 5.40 7.65
C TRP A 557 -21.01 4.98 8.49
N PHE A 558 -20.90 5.03 9.82
CA PHE A 558 -22.03 4.79 10.72
C PHE A 558 -23.09 5.89 10.57
N TYR A 559 -22.70 7.16 10.63
CA TYR A 559 -23.62 8.29 10.47
C TYR A 559 -24.23 8.36 9.06
N PHE A 560 -23.44 8.07 8.02
CA PHE A 560 -23.93 8.02 6.65
C PHE A 560 -25.04 6.97 6.45
N ARG A 561 -24.90 5.78 7.06
CA ARG A 561 -25.94 4.74 7.05
C ARG A 561 -27.23 5.20 7.75
N TRP A 562 -27.12 5.91 8.86
CA TRP A 562 -28.27 6.44 9.58
C TRP A 562 -28.99 7.58 8.84
N ILE A 563 -28.25 8.46 8.17
CA ILE A 563 -28.84 9.51 7.31
C ILE A 563 -29.61 8.87 6.15
N LEU A 564 -29.05 7.85 5.51
CA LEU A 564 -29.74 7.10 4.46
C LEU A 564 -30.99 6.39 4.98
N PHE A 565 -30.92 5.77 6.17
CA PHE A 565 -32.06 5.12 6.79
C PHE A 565 -33.18 6.12 7.16
N GLY A 566 -32.82 7.27 7.73
CA GLY A 566 -33.75 8.35 8.03
C GLY A 566 -34.41 8.92 6.78
N GLY A 567 -33.64 9.15 5.71
CA GLY A 567 -34.15 9.56 4.41
C GLY A 567 -35.12 8.54 3.81
N PHE A 568 -34.79 7.26 3.90
CA PHE A 568 -35.67 6.16 3.45
C PHE A 568 -37.00 6.13 4.21
N LEU A 569 -36.98 6.25 5.54
CA LEU A 569 -38.20 6.30 6.36
C LEU A 569 -39.08 7.51 6.01
N LEU A 570 -38.46 8.67 5.75
CA LEU A 570 -39.18 9.88 5.34
C LEU A 570 -39.90 9.70 4.00
N VAL A 571 -39.19 9.14 3.01
CA VAL A 571 -39.76 8.81 1.70
C VAL A 571 -40.90 7.79 1.88
N ALA A 572 -40.68 6.72 2.64
CA ALA A 572 -41.69 5.69 2.91
C ALA A 572 -42.93 6.27 3.60
N SER A 573 -42.77 7.21 4.55
CA SER A 573 -43.89 7.90 5.20
C SER A 573 -44.66 8.81 4.24
N ILE A 574 -43.97 9.58 3.39
CA ILE A 574 -44.63 10.46 2.41
C ILE A 574 -45.44 9.64 1.39
N PHE A 575 -44.87 8.55 0.88
CA PHE A 575 -45.55 7.68 -0.07
C PHE A 575 -46.67 6.87 0.59
N GLY A 576 -46.45 6.32 1.79
CA GLY A 576 -47.46 5.54 2.53
C GLY A 576 -48.65 6.38 3.00
N TYR A 577 -48.43 7.63 3.40
CA TYR A 577 -49.51 8.53 3.83
C TYR A 577 -50.45 8.89 2.67
N ASN A 578 -49.90 9.09 1.48
CA ASN A 578 -50.71 9.33 0.28
C ASN A 578 -51.56 8.11 -0.09
N GLU A 579 -51.03 6.90 0.03
CA GLU A 579 -51.76 5.66 -0.32
C GLU A 579 -52.89 5.33 0.69
N ILE A 580 -52.69 5.63 1.98
CA ILE A 580 -53.69 5.44 3.04
C ILE A 580 -54.85 6.45 2.92
N LYS A 581 -54.58 7.70 2.49
CA LYS A 581 -55.63 8.72 2.31
C LYS A 581 -56.62 8.37 1.18
N TYR A 582 -56.20 7.62 0.16
CA TYR A 582 -57.08 7.18 -0.94
C TYR A 582 -57.87 5.89 -0.65
N THR A 583 -57.46 5.09 0.34
CA THR A 583 -58.16 3.85 0.71
C THR A 583 -59.31 4.08 1.71
N LEU A 584 -59.34 5.25 2.36
CA LEU A 584 -60.38 5.67 3.33
C LEU A 584 -61.50 6.53 2.74
N ILE A 585 -61.63 6.62 1.40
CA ILE A 585 -62.67 7.42 0.74
C ILE A 585 -64.07 6.85 1.08
N PRO A 586 -65.09 7.68 1.38
CA PRO A 586 -66.31 7.23 2.03
C PRO A 586 -67.02 6.14 1.23
N ASN A 587 -67.18 4.98 1.87
CA ASN A 587 -67.89 3.79 1.41
C ASN A 587 -69.42 4.02 1.24
N SER A 588 -69.84 5.28 1.08
CA SER A 588 -71.21 5.72 0.84
C SER A 588 -71.80 5.07 -0.40
N GLU A 589 -73.09 4.76 -0.33
CA GLU A 589 -73.82 4.07 -1.38
C GLU A 589 -73.82 4.89 -2.68
N GLU A 590 -73.87 6.22 -2.56
CA GLU A 590 -73.85 7.21 -3.64
C GLU A 590 -72.50 7.23 -4.36
N THR A 591 -71.38 7.17 -3.61
CA THR A 591 -70.03 7.10 -4.21
C THR A 591 -69.86 5.81 -5.01
N LYS A 592 -70.33 4.67 -4.47
CA LYS A 592 -70.32 3.38 -5.18
C LYS A 592 -71.18 3.42 -6.44
N LYS A 593 -72.38 4.00 -6.37
CA LYS A 593 -73.28 4.17 -7.52
C LYS A 593 -72.63 5.00 -8.62
N ILE A 594 -72.03 6.14 -8.29
CA ILE A 594 -71.34 6.98 -9.29
C ILE A 594 -70.12 6.27 -9.87
N MET A 595 -69.29 5.61 -9.06
CA MET A 595 -68.13 4.89 -9.56
C MET A 595 -68.52 3.72 -10.47
N GLY A 596 -69.64 3.05 -10.20
CA GLY A 596 -70.25 2.07 -11.10
C GLY A 596 -70.63 2.67 -12.45
N LEU A 597 -71.33 3.81 -12.45
CA LEU A 597 -71.71 4.53 -13.67
C LEU A 597 -70.48 5.02 -14.47
N ILE A 598 -69.45 5.53 -13.80
CA ILE A 598 -68.18 5.95 -14.42
C ILE A 598 -67.50 4.74 -15.05
N GLN A 599 -67.43 3.61 -14.35
CA GLN A 599 -66.82 2.39 -14.86
C GLN A 599 -67.56 1.84 -16.08
N ASP A 600 -68.89 1.81 -16.04
CA ASP A 600 -69.70 1.35 -17.18
C ASP A 600 -69.58 2.29 -18.37
N ALA A 601 -69.47 3.60 -18.15
CA ALA A 601 -69.15 4.56 -19.21
C ALA A 601 -67.79 4.27 -19.87
N TYR A 602 -66.74 4.02 -19.07
CA TYR A 602 -65.43 3.62 -19.60
C TYR A 602 -65.47 2.30 -20.37
N ARG A 603 -66.26 1.31 -19.91
CA ARG A 603 -66.43 0.03 -20.62
C ARG A 603 -67.10 0.22 -21.98
N SER A 604 -68.11 1.08 -22.07
CA SER A 604 -68.72 1.45 -23.35
C SER A 604 -67.70 2.10 -24.30
N LEU A 605 -66.89 3.03 -23.81
CA LEU A 605 -65.83 3.67 -24.63
C LEU A 605 -64.73 2.69 -25.08
N ASP A 606 -64.31 1.75 -24.22
CA ASP A 606 -63.34 0.70 -24.58
C ASP A 606 -63.92 -0.25 -25.64
N SER A 607 -65.23 -0.49 -25.61
CA SER A 607 -65.94 -1.32 -26.59
C SER A 607 -66.01 -0.65 -27.96
N CYS A 608 -66.05 0.68 -28.04
CA CYS A 608 -66.01 1.41 -29.31
C CYS A 608 -64.78 1.08 -30.17
N GLU A 609 -63.61 0.80 -29.55
CA GLU A 609 -62.39 0.42 -30.29
C GLU A 609 -62.54 -0.92 -31.02
N LYS A 610 -63.45 -1.79 -30.57
CA LYS A 610 -63.62 -3.15 -31.10
C LYS A 610 -64.72 -3.26 -32.15
N ILE A 611 -65.58 -2.24 -32.26
CA ILE A 611 -66.77 -2.26 -33.13
C ILE A 611 -66.42 -1.64 -34.49
N LYS A 612 -66.71 -2.38 -35.58
CA LYS A 612 -66.44 -1.92 -36.96
C LYS A 612 -67.53 -1.03 -37.54
N GLY A 613 -68.78 -1.15 -37.11
CA GLY A 613 -69.90 -0.35 -37.64
C GLY A 613 -70.05 1.02 -36.97
N ALA A 614 -70.25 2.07 -37.77
CA ALA A 614 -70.35 3.45 -37.29
C ALA A 614 -71.57 3.66 -36.38
N LYS A 615 -72.71 3.06 -36.72
CA LYS A 615 -73.97 3.18 -35.97
C LYS A 615 -73.87 2.53 -34.59
N GLU A 616 -73.22 1.38 -34.50
CA GLU A 616 -72.99 0.66 -33.24
C GLU A 616 -71.98 1.40 -32.35
N ARG A 617 -70.94 2.04 -32.93
CA ARG A 617 -70.02 2.91 -32.19
C ARG A 617 -70.75 4.13 -31.61
N GLU A 618 -71.62 4.77 -32.38
CA GLU A 618 -72.41 5.91 -31.89
C GLU A 618 -73.32 5.50 -30.73
N LEU A 619 -73.93 4.31 -30.78
CA LEU A 619 -74.74 3.77 -29.68
C LEU A 619 -73.94 3.64 -28.38
N GLU A 620 -72.70 3.13 -28.44
CA GLU A 620 -71.84 2.99 -27.26
C GLU A 620 -71.38 4.34 -26.70
N ILE A 621 -71.09 5.32 -27.55
CA ILE A 621 -70.79 6.70 -27.11
C ILE A 621 -72.01 7.29 -26.40
N MET A 622 -73.22 7.07 -26.94
CA MET A 622 -74.47 7.52 -26.32
C MET A 622 -74.73 6.83 -24.98
N ARG A 623 -74.42 5.54 -24.83
CA ARG A 623 -74.46 4.82 -23.54
C ARG A 623 -73.49 5.45 -22.54
N SER A 624 -72.25 5.72 -22.95
CA SER A 624 -71.26 6.39 -22.10
C SER A 624 -71.72 7.79 -21.66
N LYS A 625 -72.29 8.58 -22.58
CA LYS A 625 -72.86 9.90 -22.27
C LYS A 625 -74.03 9.82 -21.29
N LYS A 626 -74.92 8.84 -21.47
CA LYS A 626 -76.06 8.60 -20.57
C LYS A 626 -75.55 8.29 -19.16
N ASN A 627 -74.57 7.40 -19.02
CA ASN A 627 -73.99 7.05 -17.73
C ASN A 627 -73.27 8.23 -17.07
N TYR A 628 -72.52 9.02 -17.87
CA TYR A 628 -71.92 10.26 -17.39
C TYR A 628 -72.98 11.26 -16.88
N TYR A 629 -74.08 11.42 -17.62
CA TYR A 629 -75.19 12.29 -17.22
C TYR A 629 -75.86 11.82 -15.92
N LEU A 630 -76.09 10.51 -15.77
CA LEU A 630 -76.61 9.94 -14.51
C LEU A 630 -75.63 10.18 -13.35
N ALA A 631 -74.32 10.02 -13.59
CA ALA A 631 -73.30 10.33 -12.58
C ALA A 631 -73.33 11.82 -12.18
N THR A 632 -73.50 12.74 -13.15
CA THR A 632 -73.61 14.18 -12.85
C THR A 632 -74.84 14.56 -12.02
N LYS A 633 -75.92 13.75 -12.07
CA LYS A 633 -77.11 13.98 -11.24
C LYS A 633 -76.91 13.58 -9.78
N ILE A 634 -76.18 12.49 -9.54
CA ILE A 634 -75.89 11.98 -8.20
C ILE A 634 -74.73 12.77 -7.56
N TYR A 635 -73.83 13.33 -8.36
CA TYR A 635 -72.62 14.02 -7.88
C TYR A 635 -72.85 15.12 -6.81
N PRO A 636 -73.89 15.98 -6.88
CA PRO A 636 -74.19 16.96 -5.84
C PRO A 636 -74.56 16.35 -4.48
N GLU A 637 -75.04 15.10 -4.47
CA GLU A 637 -75.44 14.36 -3.26
C GLU A 637 -74.23 13.80 -2.49
N LEU A 638 -73.03 13.86 -3.08
CA LEU A 638 -71.79 13.41 -2.43
C LEU A 638 -71.31 14.39 -1.35
N GLY A 639 -70.78 13.83 -0.26
CA GLY A 639 -69.99 14.57 0.74
C GLY A 639 -68.71 15.18 0.14
N GLU A 640 -68.17 16.21 0.80
CA GLU A 640 -67.09 17.05 0.27
C GLU A 640 -65.84 16.26 -0.17
N ASP A 641 -65.38 15.30 0.64
CA ASP A 641 -64.22 14.46 0.34
C ASP A 641 -64.46 13.51 -0.84
N SER A 642 -65.63 12.85 -0.89
CA SER A 642 -66.03 12.01 -2.03
C SER A 642 -66.18 12.82 -3.30
N ARG A 643 -66.68 14.05 -3.19
CA ARG A 643 -66.92 14.94 -4.31
C ARG A 643 -65.60 15.32 -4.98
N ALA A 644 -64.59 15.71 -4.21
CA ALA A 644 -63.26 16.03 -4.74
C ALA A 644 -62.62 14.83 -5.47
N TYR A 645 -62.73 13.62 -4.89
CA TYR A 645 -62.24 12.40 -5.51
C TYR A 645 -62.96 12.04 -6.81
N VAL A 646 -64.30 12.06 -6.80
CA VAL A 646 -65.12 11.72 -7.97
C VAL A 646 -64.98 12.76 -9.07
N TYR A 647 -64.76 14.04 -8.74
CA TYR A 647 -64.63 15.13 -9.70
C TYR A 647 -63.54 14.87 -10.75
N ASP A 648 -62.33 14.50 -10.29
CA ASP A 648 -61.20 14.24 -11.19
C ASP A 648 -61.53 13.11 -12.18
N LYS A 649 -62.14 12.02 -11.68
CA LYS A 649 -62.52 10.87 -12.51
C LYS A 649 -63.64 11.24 -13.50
N MET A 650 -64.62 12.04 -13.09
CA MET A 650 -65.66 12.54 -13.98
C MET A 650 -65.11 13.50 -15.04
N LEU A 651 -64.17 14.38 -14.69
CA LEU A 651 -63.52 15.29 -15.62
C LEU A 651 -62.74 14.51 -16.69
N LYS A 652 -61.97 13.50 -16.27
CA LYS A 652 -61.25 12.59 -17.18
C LYS A 652 -62.20 11.83 -18.09
N LEU A 653 -63.31 11.30 -17.56
CA LEU A 653 -64.32 10.61 -18.35
C LEU A 653 -64.96 11.54 -19.38
N ARG A 654 -65.34 12.77 -18.99
CA ARG A 654 -65.92 13.76 -19.91
C ARG A 654 -64.98 14.08 -21.07
N ARG A 655 -63.69 14.31 -20.78
CA ARG A 655 -62.67 14.55 -21.81
C ARG A 655 -62.57 13.37 -22.77
N LEU A 656 -62.50 12.15 -22.24
CA LEU A 656 -62.40 10.94 -23.07
C LEU A 656 -63.65 10.73 -23.94
N ILE A 657 -64.85 10.99 -23.41
CA ILE A 657 -66.10 10.95 -24.20
C ILE A 657 -66.02 11.93 -25.38
N ASN A 658 -65.62 13.17 -25.14
CA ASN A 658 -65.50 14.18 -26.18
C ASN A 658 -64.45 13.78 -27.23
N GLU A 659 -63.29 13.30 -26.79
CA GLU A 659 -62.19 12.88 -27.68
C GLU A 659 -62.62 11.73 -28.59
N LYS A 660 -63.26 10.69 -28.02
CA LYS A 660 -63.78 9.56 -28.79
C LYS A 660 -64.90 9.99 -29.73
N GLU A 661 -65.81 10.85 -29.28
CA GLU A 661 -66.88 11.35 -30.15
C GLU A 661 -66.33 12.12 -31.36
N VAL A 662 -65.40 13.07 -31.14
CA VAL A 662 -64.76 13.80 -32.25
C VAL A 662 -64.06 12.84 -33.18
N TYR A 663 -63.25 11.93 -32.63
CA TYR A 663 -62.48 10.97 -33.41
C TYR A 663 -63.36 10.14 -34.35
N TYR A 664 -64.46 9.57 -33.83
CA TYR A 664 -65.35 8.75 -34.68
C TYR A 664 -66.18 9.59 -35.65
N THR A 665 -66.53 10.82 -35.27
CA THR A 665 -67.19 11.76 -36.19
C THR A 665 -66.27 12.11 -37.37
N VAL A 666 -64.95 12.23 -37.13
CA VAL A 666 -63.93 12.44 -38.17
C VAL A 666 -63.81 11.22 -39.08
N GLU A 667 -63.80 10.00 -38.53
CA GLU A 667 -63.80 8.79 -39.35
C GLU A 667 -65.05 8.70 -40.23
N GLU A 668 -66.24 9.01 -39.70
CA GLU A 668 -67.49 9.05 -40.47
C GLU A 668 -67.43 10.09 -41.59
N CYS A 669 -66.88 11.28 -41.32
CA CYS A 669 -66.67 12.32 -42.32
C CYS A 669 -65.77 11.83 -43.47
N ILE A 670 -64.65 11.18 -43.14
CA ILE A 670 -63.71 10.62 -44.13
C ILE A 670 -64.38 9.50 -44.94
N GLU A 671 -65.16 8.64 -44.30
CA GLU A 671 -65.93 7.60 -45.00
C GLU A 671 -66.93 8.20 -46.01
N LYS A 672 -67.68 9.25 -45.63
CA LYS A 672 -68.59 9.94 -46.57
C LYS A 672 -67.86 10.59 -47.74
N LEU A 673 -66.67 11.16 -47.50
CA LEU A 673 -65.84 11.73 -48.57
C LEU A 673 -65.34 10.64 -49.53
N ARG A 674 -64.92 9.48 -49.01
CA ARG A 674 -64.52 8.31 -49.82
C ARG A 674 -65.68 7.76 -50.65
N ASP A 675 -66.89 7.79 -50.11
CA ASP A 675 -68.13 7.43 -50.79
C ASP A 675 -68.59 8.47 -51.84
N GLY A 676 -67.89 9.60 -51.98
CA GLY A 676 -68.29 10.71 -52.87
C GLY A 676 -69.50 11.50 -52.39
N LYS A 677 -69.96 11.31 -51.14
CA LYS A 677 -71.14 11.96 -50.56
C LYS A 677 -70.77 13.30 -49.90
N LYS A 678 -70.38 14.29 -50.73
CA LYS A 678 -69.85 15.61 -50.28
C LYS A 678 -70.78 16.34 -49.30
N GLU A 679 -72.07 16.45 -49.60
CA GLU A 679 -73.03 17.16 -48.73
C GLU A 679 -73.12 16.53 -47.33
N GLY A 680 -73.17 15.19 -47.25
CA GLY A 680 -73.18 14.47 -45.98
C GLY A 680 -71.88 14.65 -45.18
N ALA A 681 -70.73 14.76 -45.85
CA ALA A 681 -69.46 15.05 -45.19
C ALA A 681 -69.41 16.48 -44.61
N ILE A 682 -69.94 17.47 -45.33
CA ILE A 682 -69.99 18.87 -44.87
C ILE A 682 -70.82 19.00 -43.58
N ASP A 683 -71.96 18.31 -43.50
CA ASP A 683 -72.80 18.36 -42.29
C ASP A 683 -72.13 17.67 -41.10
N ILE A 684 -71.42 16.58 -41.32
CA ILE A 684 -70.60 15.93 -40.28
C ILE A 684 -69.44 16.85 -39.86
N TYR A 685 -68.81 17.56 -40.80
CA TYR A 685 -67.74 18.50 -40.49
C TYR A 685 -68.21 19.66 -39.59
N LYS A 686 -69.43 20.16 -39.78
CA LYS A 686 -70.04 21.14 -38.85
C LYS A 686 -70.16 20.58 -37.43
N ARG A 687 -70.52 19.30 -37.29
CA ARG A 687 -70.56 18.59 -35.98
C ARG A 687 -69.16 18.49 -35.36
N ILE A 688 -68.14 18.16 -36.15
CA ILE A 688 -66.73 18.12 -35.70
C ILE A 688 -66.33 19.50 -35.17
N LYS A 689 -66.60 20.58 -35.92
CA LYS A 689 -66.27 21.96 -35.52
C LYS A 689 -66.90 22.36 -34.18
N GLY A 690 -68.11 21.90 -33.89
CA GLY A 690 -68.78 22.15 -32.59
C GLY A 690 -68.23 21.33 -31.41
N LEU A 691 -67.58 20.20 -31.68
CA LEU A 691 -66.98 19.33 -30.67
C LEU A 691 -65.48 19.61 -30.45
N TYR A 692 -64.79 20.13 -31.47
CA TYR A 692 -63.35 20.38 -31.47
C TYR A 692 -62.84 21.29 -30.32
N PRO A 693 -63.55 22.34 -29.89
CA PRO A 693 -63.11 23.13 -28.74
C PRO A 693 -63.18 22.38 -27.40
N LYS A 694 -63.86 21.23 -27.34
CA LYS A 694 -64.15 20.48 -26.09
C LYS A 694 -63.16 19.35 -25.80
N ILE A 695 -62.14 19.17 -26.66
CA ILE A 695 -61.08 18.15 -26.53
C ILE A 695 -59.74 18.78 -26.14
N SER A 696 -58.79 17.96 -25.67
CA SER A 696 -57.44 18.40 -25.29
C SER A 696 -56.63 18.88 -26.50
N GLU A 697 -55.61 19.73 -26.30
CA GLU A 697 -54.73 20.21 -27.38
C GLU A 697 -54.03 19.05 -28.12
N GLU A 698 -53.55 18.05 -27.39
CA GLU A 698 -52.96 16.83 -27.96
C GLU A 698 -53.95 16.10 -28.90
N ALA A 699 -55.22 15.98 -28.48
CA ALA A 699 -56.26 15.40 -29.31
C ALA A 699 -56.59 16.30 -30.51
N LYS A 700 -56.57 17.63 -30.36
CA LYS A 700 -56.79 18.58 -31.46
C LYS A 700 -55.77 18.38 -32.57
N GLU A 701 -54.48 18.28 -32.25
CA GLU A 701 -53.41 18.01 -33.23
C GLU A 701 -53.64 16.67 -33.97
N THR A 702 -53.99 15.62 -33.21
CA THR A 702 -54.28 14.29 -33.79
C THR A 702 -55.49 14.32 -34.71
N ILE A 703 -56.53 15.08 -34.36
CA ILE A 703 -57.73 15.23 -35.19
C ILE A 703 -57.45 16.12 -36.41
N PHE A 704 -56.70 17.21 -36.23
CA PHE A 704 -56.33 18.13 -37.30
C PHE A 704 -55.54 17.42 -38.39
N SER A 705 -54.46 16.72 -38.03
CA SER A 705 -53.64 15.94 -38.98
C SER A 705 -54.44 14.90 -39.78
N LYS A 706 -55.51 14.33 -39.19
CA LYS A 706 -56.39 13.38 -39.89
C LYS A 706 -57.34 14.04 -40.89
N ILE A 707 -57.82 15.24 -40.58
CA ILE A 707 -58.81 15.93 -41.41
C ILE A 707 -58.18 16.91 -42.40
N GLU A 708 -56.98 17.40 -42.11
CA GLU A 708 -56.21 18.36 -42.91
C GLU A 708 -56.15 18.01 -44.40
N PRO A 709 -55.86 16.76 -44.81
CA PRO A 709 -55.82 16.39 -46.24
C PRO A 709 -57.16 16.58 -46.98
N TYR A 710 -58.26 16.71 -46.24
CA TYR A 710 -59.62 16.81 -46.76
C TYR A 710 -60.22 18.21 -46.60
N LEU A 711 -59.51 19.14 -45.95
CA LEU A 711 -60.06 20.46 -45.61
C LEU A 711 -60.43 21.27 -46.86
N ASP A 712 -59.68 21.17 -47.94
CA ASP A 712 -59.97 21.94 -49.16
C ASP A 712 -61.25 21.44 -49.86
N PHE A 713 -61.53 20.14 -49.78
CA PHE A 713 -62.80 19.56 -50.25
C PHE A 713 -64.00 19.96 -49.37
N LEU A 714 -63.76 20.29 -48.10
CA LEU A 714 -64.78 20.68 -47.12
C LEU A 714 -65.00 22.20 -47.05
N LYS A 715 -64.13 23.01 -47.68
CA LYS A 715 -64.20 24.50 -47.71
C LYS A 715 -65.03 25.07 -48.87
N GLU A 716 -65.33 24.27 -49.90
CA GLU A 716 -66.16 24.71 -51.04
C GLU A 716 -67.66 24.70 -50.70
N ASN A 717 -68.07 25.70 -49.90
CA ASN A 717 -69.28 26.52 -50.05
C ASN A 717 -69.37 27.54 -48.90
#